data_AF-A0A661SRW5-F1
#
_entry.id   AF-A0A661SRW5-F1
#
_cell.length_a   1.000
_cell.length_b   1.000
_cell.length_c   1.000
_cell.angle_alpha   90.00
_cell.angle_beta   90.00
_cell.angle_gamma   90.00
#
_symmetry.space_group_name_H-M   'P 1'
#
loop_
_entity.id
_entity.type
_entity.pdbx_description
1 polymer ?
#
loop_
_entity_poly.entity_id
_entity_poly.type
_entity_poly.pdbx_seq_one_letter_code
_entity_poly.pdbx_strand_id
1 'polypeptide(L)'
;MRYSSRTNCEAIDNLAEALQDQENMPEIARRVLEFEAENAKPENALCQHGLPHTKKAASQIAGVRDKHSEFYDNALLDLVEEWLKTYEEAKKLTHRERRQEMEDKIRVLQPVLQAKGKDADPRFLSLLARIYLYRGMLFRPKGFTTPARKIEALKKAVQLSEKAVEKEKDNPNFLRTWAQAALELEAIPETSFKVSSGLLKDAAVCINRDGIHSLNDLQVILEYAESEGKTSFLQHVLVEKRYWKRPFDLFLLKARAAFALNRMDDVRYFLKSAMDKTPKALSSPFWDHLVDFLKKLRTKEGSDLWKEMAVAAHRLCREKEVKIANNIYLYRHWARQKSLYNMAFLAQNDLKEKAKIADSLKSRPVLRYQALREMKEHQNIAKLLEQDDQERDGGYHKQQVEMDERTGKRLSEKMEKAGVSYENLPVPWISVHFYLNESENSEDEGSKGYALIFDALTQSWKERRFDYAKLHRKFMTWQEAYISAKKSSFAKDSLVELCREIGNTMPFLFDTACIRDGAPVLWIPHGFLHRLPLHAAIRDEATNEIFLENHASRYLPAWSILNSASARRGKDSYMIKRFRAEDYEKEPFSELEDMEWDNEEHEKLATPDDLKHFMAKNPGVFAVLCHGHGDILNPLKSWLELEGGGVSVLDILRYEKANLSGTRVLLGACEADMAPPVEYAIDEHVSLSAAFLSHKAQEVIAGLWEINIGEADECYAEILDCSDLSTELKDWQCDWVEKWRDDVEASGDNSTFYHITPFRIMGFPLKLKENNESEAKQ
;
A
#
# COMPACT_ATOMS: atom_id res chain seq x y z
N MET A 1 -32.71 4.31 22.05
CA MET A 1 -33.35 3.81 23.29
C MET A 1 -34.82 3.44 23.12
N ARG A 2 -35.71 4.28 22.55
CA ARG A 2 -37.14 3.92 22.41
C ARG A 2 -37.46 2.77 21.44
N TYR A 3 -36.57 2.43 20.50
CA TYR A 3 -36.79 1.31 19.57
C TYR A 3 -36.40 -0.07 20.14
N SER A 4 -35.32 -0.17 20.94
CA SER A 4 -34.88 -1.46 21.51
C SER A 4 -35.79 -1.97 22.63
N SER A 5 -36.54 -1.08 23.29
CA SER A 5 -37.51 -1.49 24.31
C SER A 5 -38.75 -2.17 23.72
N ARG A 6 -39.15 -1.84 22.48
CA ARG A 6 -40.34 -2.43 21.85
C ARG A 6 -40.10 -3.86 21.34
N THR A 7 -38.98 -4.10 20.66
CA THR A 7 -38.64 -5.43 20.13
C THR A 7 -38.40 -6.47 21.24
N ASN A 8 -37.81 -6.06 22.37
CA ASN A 8 -37.67 -6.94 23.53
C ASN A 8 -39.01 -7.24 24.20
N CYS A 9 -39.94 -6.27 24.27
CA CYS A 9 -41.29 -6.52 24.80
C CYS A 9 -42.06 -7.50 23.90
N GLU A 10 -42.03 -7.32 22.58
CA GLU A 10 -42.66 -8.25 21.64
C GLU A 10 -42.09 -9.68 21.74
N ALA A 11 -40.76 -9.82 21.86
CA ALA A 11 -40.13 -11.13 22.05
C ALA A 11 -40.53 -11.79 23.38
N ILE A 12 -40.67 -11.02 24.46
CA ILE A 12 -41.14 -11.50 25.77
C ILE A 12 -42.61 -11.89 25.71
N ASP A 13 -43.46 -11.09 25.05
CA ASP A 13 -44.89 -11.34 24.93
C ASP A 13 -45.14 -12.60 24.07
N ASN A 14 -44.44 -12.76 22.95
CA ASN A 14 -44.49 -13.96 22.11
C ASN A 14 -44.02 -15.21 22.88
N LEU A 15 -42.95 -15.10 23.68
CA LEU A 15 -42.48 -16.20 24.52
C LEU A 15 -43.49 -16.53 25.62
N ALA A 16 -44.11 -15.53 26.24
CA ALA A 16 -45.12 -15.70 27.28
C ALA A 16 -46.42 -16.32 26.74
N GLU A 17 -46.79 -16.01 25.50
CA GLU A 17 -47.92 -16.62 24.78
C GLU A 17 -47.61 -18.07 24.43
N ALA A 18 -46.43 -18.36 23.87
CA ALA A 18 -46.02 -19.73 23.55
C ALA A 18 -45.95 -20.62 24.80
N LEU A 19 -45.46 -20.10 25.93
CA LEU A 19 -45.40 -20.83 27.20
C LEU A 19 -46.78 -21.18 27.79
N GLN A 20 -47.88 -20.61 27.27
CA GLN A 20 -49.25 -20.98 27.65
C GLN A 20 -49.74 -22.22 26.89
N ASP A 21 -49.19 -22.49 25.69
CA ASP A 21 -49.52 -23.65 24.86
C ASP A 21 -48.50 -24.78 25.08
N GLN A 22 -48.62 -25.48 26.21
CA GLN A 22 -47.71 -26.57 26.60
C GLN A 22 -47.74 -27.78 25.65
N GLU A 23 -48.66 -27.83 24.68
CA GLU A 23 -48.75 -28.92 23.70
C GLU A 23 -47.81 -28.73 22.50
N ASN A 24 -47.36 -27.50 22.24
CA ASN A 24 -46.49 -27.17 21.10
C ASN A 24 -45.03 -26.88 21.52
N MET A 25 -44.37 -27.90 22.08
CA MET A 25 -42.98 -27.81 22.54
C MET A 25 -41.96 -27.34 21.48
N PRO A 26 -42.07 -27.70 20.18
CA PRO A 26 -41.19 -27.15 19.14
C PRO A 26 -41.29 -25.63 19.00
N GLU A 27 -42.50 -25.06 19.01
CA GLU A 27 -42.71 -23.62 18.90
C GLU A 27 -42.20 -22.90 20.16
N ILE A 28 -42.44 -23.45 21.35
CA ILE A 28 -41.89 -22.90 22.61
C ILE A 28 -40.36 -22.84 22.53
N ALA A 29 -39.71 -23.94 22.14
CA ALA A 29 -38.26 -24.00 22.00
C ALA A 29 -37.73 -22.96 21.00
N ARG A 30 -38.40 -22.82 19.85
CA ARG A 30 -38.06 -21.80 18.85
C ARG A 30 -38.16 -20.38 19.40
N ARG A 31 -39.25 -20.04 20.10
CA ARG A 31 -39.43 -18.71 20.72
C ARG A 31 -38.42 -18.39 21.81
N VAL A 32 -38.03 -19.40 22.60
CA VAL A 32 -36.94 -19.26 23.57
C VAL A 32 -35.64 -18.87 22.88
N LEU A 33 -35.30 -19.54 21.77
CA LEU A 33 -34.08 -19.26 21.01
C LEU A 33 -34.09 -17.90 20.31
N GLU A 34 -35.23 -17.51 19.73
CA GLU A 34 -35.43 -16.17 19.16
C GLU A 34 -35.22 -15.09 20.22
N PHE A 35 -35.76 -15.30 21.42
CA PHE A 35 -35.56 -14.42 22.57
C PHE A 35 -34.09 -14.38 23.03
N GLU A 36 -33.41 -15.52 23.14
CA GLU A 36 -31.98 -15.58 23.51
C GLU A 36 -31.09 -14.87 22.47
N ALA A 37 -31.39 -15.03 21.18
CA ALA A 37 -30.68 -14.36 20.10
C ALA A 37 -30.87 -12.84 20.11
N GLU A 38 -32.08 -12.36 20.38
CA GLU A 38 -32.35 -10.94 20.51
C GLU A 38 -31.63 -10.35 21.73
N ASN A 39 -31.61 -11.07 22.86
CA ASN A 39 -30.91 -10.66 24.07
C ASN A 39 -29.38 -10.68 23.96
N ALA A 40 -28.84 -11.50 23.06
CA ALA A 40 -27.40 -11.55 22.82
C ALA A 40 -26.87 -10.25 22.19
N LYS A 41 -27.73 -9.40 21.59
CA LYS A 41 -27.31 -8.14 20.96
C LYS A 41 -26.77 -7.14 21.99
N PRO A 42 -25.63 -6.47 21.74
CA PRO A 42 -25.01 -5.55 22.69
C PRO A 42 -25.93 -4.40 23.15
N GLU A 43 -26.78 -3.88 22.26
CA GLU A 43 -27.77 -2.84 22.60
C GLU A 43 -28.85 -3.28 23.61
N ASN A 44 -29.06 -4.59 23.78
CA ASN A 44 -30.10 -5.16 24.63
C ASN A 44 -29.59 -5.56 26.03
N ALA A 45 -28.27 -5.62 26.23
CA ALA A 45 -27.66 -5.97 27.53
C ALA A 45 -28.04 -5.00 28.67
N LEU A 46 -28.26 -3.72 28.36
CA LEU A 46 -28.64 -2.70 29.35
C LEU A 46 -30.12 -2.77 29.79
N CYS A 47 -30.98 -3.43 29.01
CA CYS A 47 -32.41 -3.56 29.32
C CYS A 47 -32.70 -4.66 30.35
N GLN A 48 -31.70 -5.44 30.77
CA GLN A 48 -31.86 -6.63 31.61
C GLN A 48 -31.89 -6.34 33.11
N HIS A 49 -31.41 -5.17 33.55
CA HIS A 49 -31.21 -4.88 34.98
C HIS A 49 -32.42 -4.32 35.74
N GLY A 50 -33.65 -4.44 35.22
CA GLY A 50 -34.83 -3.84 35.89
C GLY A 50 -36.19 -4.50 35.68
N LEU A 51 -36.32 -5.64 35.00
CA LEU A 51 -37.62 -6.23 34.70
C LEU A 51 -37.97 -7.41 35.64
N PRO A 52 -39.03 -7.33 36.47
CA PRO A 52 -39.41 -8.36 37.45
C PRO A 52 -39.87 -9.69 36.84
N HIS A 53 -40.20 -9.74 35.55
CA HIS A 53 -40.60 -10.96 34.84
C HIS A 53 -39.42 -11.89 34.46
N THR A 54 -38.18 -11.43 34.61
CA THR A 54 -36.97 -12.13 34.14
C THR A 54 -36.62 -13.40 34.92
N LYS A 55 -36.80 -13.45 36.25
CA LYS A 55 -36.45 -14.66 37.04
C LYS A 55 -37.39 -15.83 36.77
N LYS A 56 -38.70 -15.57 36.63
CA LYS A 56 -39.70 -16.61 36.33
C LYS A 56 -39.54 -17.13 34.90
N ALA A 57 -39.38 -16.21 33.94
CA ALA A 57 -39.11 -16.56 32.55
C ALA A 57 -37.79 -17.34 32.41
N ALA A 58 -36.70 -16.90 33.06
CA ALA A 58 -35.42 -17.61 33.04
C ALA A 58 -35.51 -19.03 33.63
N SER A 59 -36.25 -19.21 34.73
CA SER A 59 -36.49 -20.54 35.30
C SER A 59 -37.35 -21.43 34.39
N GLN A 60 -38.32 -20.86 33.67
CA GLN A 60 -39.14 -21.58 32.70
C GLN A 60 -38.34 -21.95 31.45
N ILE A 61 -37.53 -21.02 30.93
CA ILE A 61 -36.59 -21.24 29.82
C ILE A 61 -35.61 -22.36 30.16
N ALA A 62 -34.96 -22.29 31.34
CA ALA A 62 -34.08 -23.35 31.81
C ALA A 62 -34.82 -24.69 31.96
N GLY A 63 -36.05 -24.66 32.49
CA GLY A 63 -36.90 -25.84 32.60
C GLY A 63 -37.25 -26.48 31.25
N VAL A 64 -37.51 -25.68 30.20
CA VAL A 64 -37.73 -26.17 28.83
C VAL A 64 -36.46 -26.78 28.27
N ARG A 65 -35.32 -26.11 28.44
CA ARG A 65 -34.01 -26.57 27.97
C ARG A 65 -33.60 -27.92 28.59
N ASP A 66 -33.85 -28.09 29.88
CA ASP A 66 -33.43 -29.27 30.63
C ASP A 66 -34.41 -30.45 30.46
N LYS A 67 -35.73 -30.19 30.41
CA LYS A 67 -36.76 -31.24 30.32
C LYS A 67 -37.07 -31.71 28.90
N HIS A 68 -36.83 -30.86 27.90
CA HIS A 68 -37.19 -31.09 26.51
C HIS A 68 -36.02 -30.80 25.56
N SER A 69 -34.83 -31.26 25.95
CA SER A 69 -33.57 -31.00 25.25
C SER A 69 -33.59 -31.41 23.77
N GLU A 70 -34.26 -32.50 23.42
CA GLU A 70 -34.40 -32.96 22.02
C GLU A 70 -35.20 -31.98 21.14
N PHE A 71 -36.33 -31.47 21.64
CA PHE A 71 -37.13 -30.47 20.94
C PHE A 71 -36.39 -29.14 20.82
N TYR A 72 -35.67 -28.75 21.88
CA TYR A 72 -34.83 -27.56 21.88
C TYR A 72 -33.68 -27.66 20.87
N ASP A 73 -33.03 -28.81 20.80
CA ASP A 73 -31.95 -29.07 19.86
C ASP A 73 -32.42 -29.05 18.40
N ASN A 74 -33.56 -29.66 18.10
CA ASN A 74 -34.15 -29.63 16.76
C ASN A 74 -34.58 -28.21 16.36
N ALA A 75 -35.25 -27.48 17.26
CA ALA A 75 -35.62 -26.08 17.02
C ALA A 75 -34.39 -25.18 16.79
N LEU A 76 -33.29 -25.45 17.49
CA LEU A 76 -32.02 -24.76 17.29
C LEU A 76 -31.44 -25.01 15.90
N LEU A 77 -31.43 -26.27 15.45
CA LEU A 77 -30.95 -26.62 14.11
C LEU A 77 -31.77 -25.90 13.02
N ASP A 78 -33.09 -25.93 13.13
CA ASP A 78 -34.00 -25.29 12.16
C ASP A 78 -33.81 -23.77 12.14
N LEU A 79 -33.66 -23.15 13.31
CA LEU A 79 -33.40 -21.71 13.42
C LEU A 79 -32.06 -21.32 12.80
N VAL A 80 -31.00 -22.11 13.02
CA VAL A 80 -29.68 -21.85 12.45
C VAL A 80 -29.68 -22.02 10.93
N GLU A 81 -30.44 -22.98 10.39
CA GLU A 81 -30.63 -23.12 8.94
C GLU A 81 -31.38 -21.94 8.34
N GLU A 82 -32.45 -21.49 9.00
CA GLU A 82 -33.18 -20.28 8.60
C GLU A 82 -32.27 -19.05 8.62
N TRP A 83 -31.43 -18.91 9.64
CA TRP A 83 -30.41 -17.86 9.75
C TRP A 83 -29.39 -17.89 8.61
N LEU A 84 -28.92 -19.06 8.21
CA LEU A 84 -27.97 -19.22 7.11
C LEU A 84 -28.64 -18.94 5.76
N LYS A 85 -29.85 -19.45 5.55
CA LYS A 85 -30.65 -19.19 4.35
C LYS A 85 -30.93 -17.70 4.20
N THR A 86 -31.39 -17.05 5.27
CA THR A 86 -31.63 -15.60 5.29
C THR A 86 -30.35 -14.83 4.93
N TYR A 87 -29.21 -15.21 5.51
CA TYR A 87 -27.92 -14.58 5.20
C TYR A 87 -27.50 -14.76 3.73
N GLU A 88 -27.69 -15.95 3.16
CA GLU A 88 -27.34 -16.27 1.77
C GLU A 88 -28.25 -15.55 0.77
N GLU A 89 -29.52 -15.37 1.12
CA GLU A 89 -30.52 -14.67 0.31
C GLU A 89 -30.47 -13.15 0.50
N ALA A 90 -29.88 -12.65 1.60
CA ALA A 90 -29.82 -11.24 1.95
C ALA A 90 -28.98 -10.41 0.96
N LYS A 91 -29.66 -9.84 -0.03
CA LYS A 91 -29.06 -8.94 -1.04
C LYS A 91 -28.74 -7.54 -0.50
N LYS A 92 -29.32 -7.12 0.63
CA LYS A 92 -29.33 -5.72 1.09
C LYS A 92 -28.47 -5.41 2.34
N LEU A 93 -27.97 -6.43 3.04
CA LEU A 93 -27.17 -6.17 4.24
C LEU A 93 -25.81 -5.58 3.89
N THR A 94 -25.44 -4.52 4.59
CA THR A 94 -24.10 -3.95 4.57
C THR A 94 -23.09 -4.94 5.14
N HIS A 95 -21.81 -4.77 4.80
CA HIS A 95 -20.73 -5.62 5.33
C HIS A 95 -20.69 -5.65 6.87
N ARG A 96 -20.96 -4.50 7.51
CA ARG A 96 -21.01 -4.40 8.98
C ARG A 96 -22.17 -5.20 9.56
N GLU A 97 -23.36 -5.08 9.00
CA GLU A 97 -24.54 -5.83 9.46
C GLU A 97 -24.29 -7.33 9.30
N ARG A 98 -23.76 -7.76 8.16
CA ARG A 98 -23.37 -9.15 7.93
C ARG A 98 -22.37 -9.66 8.96
N ARG A 99 -21.37 -8.86 9.31
CA ARG A 99 -20.38 -9.21 10.34
C ARG A 99 -21.03 -9.30 11.72
N GLN A 100 -21.83 -8.30 12.09
CA GLN A 100 -22.50 -8.26 13.39
C GLN A 100 -23.43 -9.47 13.54
N GLU A 101 -24.22 -9.76 12.52
CA GLU A 101 -25.12 -10.91 12.46
C GLU A 101 -24.37 -12.23 12.68
N MET A 102 -23.20 -12.43 12.05
CA MET A 102 -22.39 -13.64 12.27
C MET A 102 -21.83 -13.72 13.69
N GLU A 103 -21.36 -12.60 14.27
CA GLU A 103 -20.83 -12.57 15.63
C GLU A 103 -21.92 -12.82 16.68
N ASP A 104 -23.13 -12.29 16.48
CA ASP A 104 -24.27 -12.51 17.38
C ASP A 104 -24.74 -13.97 17.32
N LYS A 105 -24.83 -14.55 16.12
CA LYS A 105 -25.13 -15.99 15.95
C LYS A 105 -24.09 -16.86 16.64
N ILE A 106 -22.80 -16.57 16.48
CA ILE A 106 -21.73 -17.31 17.18
C ILE A 106 -21.87 -17.19 18.70
N ARG A 107 -22.22 -16.00 19.22
CA ARG A 107 -22.41 -15.77 20.66
C ARG A 107 -23.50 -16.66 21.25
N VAL A 108 -24.58 -16.90 20.50
CA VAL A 108 -25.69 -17.79 20.90
C VAL A 108 -25.29 -19.26 20.84
N LEU A 109 -24.58 -19.67 19.78
CA LEU A 109 -24.29 -21.09 19.52
C LEU A 109 -23.08 -21.62 20.30
N GLN A 110 -22.13 -20.77 20.66
CA GLN A 110 -20.89 -21.19 21.31
C GLN A 110 -21.11 -21.82 22.71
N PRO A 111 -21.99 -21.31 23.59
CA PRO A 111 -22.31 -21.97 24.85
C PRO A 111 -22.95 -23.36 24.67
N VAL A 112 -23.77 -23.54 23.62
CA VAL A 112 -24.38 -24.84 23.30
C VAL A 112 -23.31 -25.85 22.91
N LEU A 113 -22.35 -25.45 22.07
CA LEU A 113 -21.20 -26.29 21.72
C LEU A 113 -20.38 -26.67 22.96
N GLN A 114 -20.13 -25.72 23.87
CA GLN A 114 -19.38 -25.97 25.10
C GLN A 114 -20.09 -26.96 26.02
N ALA A 115 -21.42 -26.86 26.13
CA ALA A 115 -22.21 -27.77 26.95
C ALA A 115 -22.23 -29.20 26.38
N LYS A 116 -22.33 -29.35 25.06
CA LYS A 116 -22.39 -30.67 24.40
C LYS A 116 -21.01 -31.34 24.23
N GLY A 117 -19.95 -30.55 24.13
CA GLY A 117 -18.58 -31.06 24.01
C GLY A 117 -18.40 -32.03 22.83
N LYS A 118 -18.00 -33.27 23.14
CA LYS A 118 -17.79 -34.33 22.12
C LYS A 118 -19.10 -34.93 21.60
N ASP A 119 -20.19 -34.78 22.34
CA ASP A 119 -21.50 -35.37 22.01
C ASP A 119 -22.36 -34.46 21.13
N ALA A 120 -21.82 -33.32 20.69
CA ALA A 120 -22.51 -32.39 19.81
C ALA A 120 -22.97 -33.06 18.50
N ASP A 121 -24.23 -32.86 18.15
CA ASP A 121 -24.84 -33.36 16.91
C ASP A 121 -24.02 -32.93 15.66
N PRO A 122 -23.78 -33.84 14.68
CA PRO A 122 -22.97 -33.53 13.52
C PRO A 122 -23.58 -32.47 12.59
N ARG A 123 -24.92 -32.40 12.47
CA ARG A 123 -25.61 -31.33 11.73
C ARG A 123 -25.39 -29.98 12.41
N PHE A 124 -25.48 -29.92 13.74
CA PHE A 124 -25.15 -28.71 14.51
C PHE A 124 -23.70 -28.25 14.28
N LEU A 125 -22.74 -29.18 14.36
CA LEU A 125 -21.33 -28.90 14.13
C LEU A 125 -21.10 -28.31 12.73
N SER A 126 -21.73 -28.87 11.70
CA SER A 126 -21.61 -28.37 10.32
C SER A 126 -22.23 -26.99 10.14
N LEU A 127 -23.41 -26.73 10.72
CA LEU A 127 -24.07 -25.43 10.60
C LEU A 127 -23.23 -24.34 11.27
N LEU A 128 -22.71 -24.62 12.47
CA LEU A 128 -21.81 -23.70 13.16
C LEU A 128 -20.49 -23.51 12.40
N ALA A 129 -19.94 -24.58 11.79
CA ALA A 129 -18.77 -24.47 10.93
C ALA A 129 -19.03 -23.54 9.73
N ARG A 130 -20.22 -23.64 9.11
CA ARG A 130 -20.62 -22.79 7.98
C ARG A 130 -20.77 -21.33 8.39
N ILE A 131 -21.27 -21.05 9.59
CA ILE A 131 -21.28 -19.70 10.18
C ILE A 131 -19.85 -19.17 10.36
N TYR A 132 -18.94 -19.97 10.91
CA TYR A 132 -17.53 -19.59 11.04
C TYR A 132 -16.83 -19.38 9.68
N LEU A 133 -17.16 -20.19 8.68
CA LEU A 133 -16.69 -19.99 7.30
C LEU A 133 -17.15 -18.63 6.77
N TYR A 134 -18.44 -18.30 6.88
CA TYR A 134 -18.94 -16.99 6.45
C TYR A 134 -18.36 -15.82 7.24
N ARG A 135 -18.15 -15.98 8.55
CA ARG A 135 -17.39 -15.02 9.35
C ARG A 135 -15.98 -14.84 8.77
N GLY A 136 -15.27 -15.92 8.48
CA GLY A 136 -13.93 -15.89 7.87
C GLY A 136 -13.92 -15.18 6.51
N MET A 137 -14.88 -15.48 5.64
CA MET A 137 -14.99 -14.87 4.31
C MET A 137 -15.34 -13.37 4.34
N LEU A 138 -15.97 -12.89 5.42
CA LEU A 138 -16.24 -11.45 5.62
C LEU A 138 -14.96 -10.69 5.96
N PHE A 139 -14.01 -11.29 6.67
CA PHE A 139 -12.73 -10.67 6.94
C PHE A 139 -11.82 -10.78 5.71
N ARG A 140 -11.44 -9.64 5.15
CA ARG A 140 -10.51 -9.56 4.02
C ARG A 140 -9.12 -9.17 4.50
N PRO A 141 -8.05 -9.70 3.89
CA PRO A 141 -6.69 -9.21 4.13
C PRO A 141 -6.60 -7.71 3.88
N LYS A 142 -5.83 -7.02 4.73
CA LYS A 142 -5.49 -5.60 4.60
C LYS A 142 -3.99 -5.51 4.34
N GLY A 143 -3.63 -5.09 3.14
CA GLY A 143 -2.25 -5.16 2.69
C GLY A 143 -1.76 -6.62 2.68
N PHE A 144 -0.59 -6.85 3.27
CA PHE A 144 -0.02 -8.20 3.46
C PHE A 144 -0.55 -8.94 4.70
N THR A 145 -1.26 -8.25 5.59
CA THR A 145 -1.69 -8.85 6.86
C THR A 145 -3.07 -9.48 6.76
N THR A 146 -3.18 -10.74 7.18
CA THR A 146 -4.46 -11.39 7.37
C THR A 146 -4.99 -11.14 8.78
N PRO A 147 -6.23 -10.63 8.96
CA PRO A 147 -6.78 -10.41 10.29
C PRO A 147 -6.82 -11.69 11.12
N ALA A 148 -6.34 -11.63 12.37
CA ALA A 148 -6.33 -12.79 13.27
C ALA A 148 -7.72 -13.44 13.42
N ARG A 149 -8.79 -12.64 13.37
CA ARG A 149 -10.19 -13.14 13.38
C ARG A 149 -10.55 -13.96 12.14
N LYS A 150 -9.97 -13.69 10.96
CA LYS A 150 -10.13 -14.53 9.76
C LYS A 150 -9.55 -15.92 10.04
N ILE A 151 -8.29 -15.95 10.48
CA ILE A 151 -7.54 -17.18 10.77
C ILE A 151 -8.25 -18.00 11.84
N GLU A 152 -8.66 -17.36 12.94
CA GLU A 152 -9.41 -17.98 14.02
C GLU A 152 -10.73 -18.60 13.53
N ALA A 153 -11.51 -17.84 12.75
CA ALA A 153 -12.78 -18.30 12.21
C ALA A 153 -12.60 -19.50 11.27
N LEU A 154 -11.64 -19.45 10.35
CA LEU A 154 -11.39 -20.54 9.41
C LEU A 154 -10.85 -21.80 10.11
N LYS A 155 -9.93 -21.65 11.08
CA LYS A 155 -9.48 -22.79 11.90
C LYS A 155 -10.64 -23.46 12.62
N LYS A 156 -11.55 -22.69 13.22
CA LYS A 156 -12.75 -23.23 13.86
C LYS A 156 -13.69 -23.90 12.84
N ALA A 157 -13.89 -23.31 11.67
CA ALA A 157 -14.70 -23.91 10.61
C ALA A 157 -14.15 -25.27 10.15
N VAL A 158 -12.83 -25.38 9.94
CA VAL A 158 -12.17 -26.65 9.60
C VAL A 158 -12.37 -27.67 10.72
N GLN A 159 -12.00 -27.33 11.95
CA GLN A 159 -12.08 -28.24 13.12
C GLN A 159 -13.50 -28.77 13.37
N LEU A 160 -14.51 -27.90 13.27
CA LEU A 160 -15.91 -28.29 13.48
C LEU A 160 -16.42 -29.17 12.35
N SER A 161 -16.03 -28.87 11.10
CA SER A 161 -16.42 -29.70 9.96
C SER A 161 -15.74 -31.07 9.99
N GLU A 162 -14.47 -31.16 10.40
CA GLU A 162 -13.77 -32.45 10.57
C GLU A 162 -14.49 -33.34 11.58
N LYS A 163 -14.89 -32.80 12.73
CA LYS A 163 -15.67 -33.53 13.72
C LYS A 163 -17.03 -34.00 13.19
N ALA A 164 -17.68 -33.19 12.35
CA ALA A 164 -18.94 -33.57 11.71
C ALA A 164 -18.73 -34.72 10.71
N VAL A 165 -17.67 -34.64 9.89
CA VAL A 165 -17.30 -35.69 8.92
C VAL A 165 -16.87 -36.98 9.61
N GLU A 166 -16.15 -36.91 10.73
CA GLU A 166 -15.79 -38.11 11.52
C GLU A 166 -17.01 -38.89 11.99
N LYS A 167 -18.08 -38.17 12.35
CA LYS A 167 -19.36 -38.75 12.78
C LYS A 167 -20.21 -39.23 11.60
N GLU A 168 -20.16 -38.54 10.47
CA GLU A 168 -20.96 -38.85 9.28
C GLU A 168 -20.14 -38.59 8.00
N LYS A 169 -19.35 -39.59 7.59
CA LYS A 169 -18.28 -39.45 6.59
C LYS A 169 -18.76 -39.02 5.20
N ASP A 170 -19.94 -39.46 4.81
CA ASP A 170 -20.45 -39.26 3.44
C ASP A 170 -21.42 -38.08 3.32
N ASN A 171 -21.58 -37.27 4.38
CA ASN A 171 -22.51 -36.14 4.34
C ASN A 171 -21.98 -35.02 3.42
N PRO A 172 -22.69 -34.70 2.34
CA PRO A 172 -22.21 -33.75 1.33
C PRO A 172 -22.01 -32.32 1.84
N ASN A 173 -22.86 -31.87 2.76
CA ASN A 173 -22.79 -30.51 3.29
C ASN A 173 -21.58 -30.33 4.21
N PHE A 174 -21.19 -31.40 4.92
CA PHE A 174 -20.09 -31.38 5.86
C PHE A 174 -18.77 -31.31 5.09
N LEU A 175 -18.62 -32.18 4.08
CA LEU A 175 -17.48 -32.20 3.17
C LEU A 175 -17.33 -30.89 2.39
N ARG A 176 -18.43 -30.32 1.87
CA ARG A 176 -18.41 -29.00 1.19
C ARG A 176 -17.92 -27.90 2.12
N THR A 177 -18.46 -27.80 3.33
CA THR A 177 -18.09 -26.76 4.30
C THR A 177 -16.63 -26.90 4.72
N TRP A 178 -16.19 -28.13 5.00
CA TRP A 178 -14.80 -28.44 5.31
C TRP A 178 -13.86 -28.00 4.18
N ALA A 179 -14.11 -28.44 2.93
CA ALA A 179 -13.21 -28.20 1.81
C ALA A 179 -13.08 -26.69 1.52
N GLN A 180 -14.17 -25.94 1.60
CA GLN A 180 -14.15 -24.49 1.43
C GLN A 180 -13.33 -23.79 2.53
N ALA A 181 -13.53 -24.16 3.79
CA ALA A 181 -12.78 -23.58 4.90
C ALA A 181 -11.30 -23.95 4.85
N ALA A 182 -10.98 -25.19 4.48
CA ALA A 182 -9.63 -25.71 4.40
C ALA A 182 -8.83 -25.02 3.27
N LEU A 183 -9.42 -24.86 2.09
CA LEU A 183 -8.80 -24.14 0.97
C LEU A 183 -8.58 -22.65 1.28
N GLU A 184 -9.57 -21.98 1.88
CA GLU A 184 -9.43 -20.58 2.31
C GLU A 184 -8.37 -20.41 3.41
N LEU A 185 -8.15 -21.43 4.25
CA LEU A 185 -7.13 -21.41 5.30
C LEU A 185 -5.74 -21.67 4.73
N GLU A 186 -5.58 -22.64 3.83
CA GLU A 186 -4.32 -22.93 3.14
C GLU A 186 -3.83 -21.75 2.28
N ALA A 187 -4.76 -20.99 1.71
CA ALA A 187 -4.44 -19.77 0.96
C ALA A 187 -3.84 -18.64 1.83
N ILE A 188 -3.81 -18.78 3.16
CA ILE A 188 -3.24 -17.81 4.09
C ILE A 188 -1.79 -18.21 4.43
N PRO A 189 -0.77 -17.49 3.94
CA PRO A 189 0.64 -17.84 4.14
C PRO A 189 1.03 -18.03 5.61
N GLU A 190 0.41 -17.27 6.53
CA GLU A 190 0.74 -17.25 7.95
C GLU A 190 0.33 -18.53 8.72
N THR A 191 -0.44 -19.44 8.11
CA THR A 191 -1.09 -20.53 8.88
C THR A 191 -0.34 -21.86 8.83
N SER A 192 0.64 -22.02 7.95
CA SER A 192 1.33 -23.30 7.65
C SER A 192 0.38 -24.49 7.34
N PHE A 193 -0.92 -24.22 7.21
CA PHE A 193 -1.95 -25.23 7.08
C PHE A 193 -1.88 -25.88 5.69
N LYS A 194 -2.03 -27.21 5.65
CA LYS A 194 -2.05 -28.00 4.41
C LYS A 194 -3.33 -28.80 4.35
N VAL A 195 -4.00 -28.76 3.20
CA VAL A 195 -5.27 -29.46 3.01
C VAL A 195 -5.02 -30.97 2.95
N SER A 196 -5.88 -31.74 3.65
CA SER A 196 -5.86 -33.20 3.59
C SER A 196 -6.31 -33.70 2.21
N SER A 197 -5.43 -34.39 1.47
CA SER A 197 -5.74 -34.92 0.14
C SER A 197 -6.91 -35.92 0.15
N GLY A 198 -7.03 -36.72 1.22
CA GLY A 198 -8.12 -37.68 1.39
C GLY A 198 -9.48 -37.02 1.52
N LEU A 199 -9.62 -36.07 2.44
CA LEU A 199 -10.88 -35.35 2.63
C LEU A 199 -11.24 -34.45 1.45
N LEU A 200 -10.24 -33.88 0.76
CA LEU A 200 -10.44 -33.09 -0.46
C LEU A 200 -10.98 -33.97 -1.60
N LYS A 201 -10.45 -35.19 -1.74
CA LYS A 201 -10.98 -36.20 -2.66
C LYS A 201 -12.44 -36.53 -2.36
N ASP A 202 -12.75 -36.84 -1.11
CA ASP A 202 -14.11 -37.23 -0.70
C ASP A 202 -15.10 -36.10 -0.98
N ALA A 203 -14.71 -34.86 -0.68
CA ALA A 203 -15.50 -33.67 -1.01
C ALA A 203 -15.70 -33.51 -2.53
N ALA A 204 -14.65 -33.61 -3.35
CA ALA A 204 -14.76 -33.46 -4.80
C ALA A 204 -15.62 -34.55 -5.44
N VAL A 205 -15.46 -35.82 -5.04
CA VAL A 205 -16.29 -36.94 -5.51
C VAL A 205 -17.75 -36.73 -5.12
N CYS A 206 -18.00 -36.33 -3.87
CA CYS A 206 -19.34 -36.07 -3.36
C CYS A 206 -20.03 -34.92 -4.11
N ILE A 207 -19.35 -33.79 -4.31
CA ILE A 207 -19.86 -32.66 -5.11
C ILE A 207 -20.18 -33.10 -6.54
N ASN A 208 -19.30 -33.89 -7.15
CA ASN A 208 -19.51 -34.35 -8.52
C ASN A 208 -20.72 -35.29 -8.66
N ARG A 209 -21.00 -36.11 -7.64
CA ARG A 209 -22.18 -36.99 -7.59
C ARG A 209 -23.46 -36.20 -7.35
N ASP A 210 -23.45 -35.30 -6.39
CA ASP A 210 -24.64 -34.59 -5.90
C ASP A 210 -25.00 -33.36 -6.74
N GLY A 211 -24.05 -32.90 -7.55
CA GLY A 211 -24.17 -31.69 -8.33
C GLY A 211 -23.40 -30.53 -7.72
N ILE A 212 -22.92 -29.67 -8.63
CA ILE A 212 -22.25 -28.42 -8.32
C ILE A 212 -23.32 -27.38 -7.97
N HIS A 213 -23.31 -26.80 -6.77
CA HIS A 213 -24.28 -25.78 -6.35
C HIS A 213 -23.69 -24.36 -6.29
N SER A 214 -22.36 -24.26 -6.30
CA SER A 214 -21.65 -22.99 -6.12
C SER A 214 -20.37 -22.90 -6.97
N LEU A 215 -19.80 -21.70 -7.10
CA LEU A 215 -18.45 -21.54 -7.68
C LEU A 215 -17.36 -22.15 -6.79
N ASN A 216 -17.58 -22.19 -5.47
CA ASN A 216 -16.65 -22.83 -4.55
C ASN A 216 -16.61 -24.35 -4.77
N ASP A 217 -17.73 -24.96 -5.15
CA ASP A 217 -17.78 -26.38 -5.51
C ASP A 217 -16.89 -26.70 -6.71
N LEU A 218 -16.89 -25.81 -7.72
CA LEU A 218 -15.98 -25.92 -8.87
C LEU A 218 -14.53 -25.73 -8.45
N GLN A 219 -14.25 -24.81 -7.51
CA GLN A 219 -12.91 -24.63 -6.97
C GLN A 219 -12.42 -25.89 -6.24
N VAL A 220 -13.25 -26.50 -5.39
CA VAL A 220 -12.92 -27.76 -4.71
C VAL A 220 -12.61 -28.87 -5.71
N ILE A 221 -13.45 -29.03 -6.74
CA ILE A 221 -13.22 -29.99 -7.83
C ILE A 221 -11.90 -29.71 -8.54
N LEU A 222 -11.62 -28.44 -8.86
CA LEU A 222 -10.42 -28.04 -9.58
C LEU A 222 -9.16 -28.31 -8.77
N GLU A 223 -9.11 -27.92 -7.50
CA GLU A 223 -7.93 -28.13 -6.64
C GLU A 223 -7.65 -29.63 -6.46
N TYR A 224 -8.68 -30.45 -6.25
CA TYR A 224 -8.54 -31.92 -6.24
C TYR A 224 -8.00 -32.46 -7.58
N ALA A 225 -8.55 -31.99 -8.69
CA ALA A 225 -8.17 -32.49 -10.00
C ALA A 225 -6.75 -32.06 -10.42
N GLU A 226 -6.31 -30.86 -10.01
CA GLU A 226 -4.94 -30.38 -10.18
C GLU A 226 -3.95 -31.19 -9.35
N SER A 227 -4.27 -31.53 -8.09
CA SER A 227 -3.36 -32.29 -7.22
C SER A 227 -3.22 -33.76 -7.62
N GLU A 228 -4.28 -34.38 -8.16
CA GLU A 228 -4.33 -35.81 -8.48
C GLU A 228 -4.30 -36.12 -9.99
N GLY A 229 -4.17 -35.09 -10.84
CA GLY A 229 -4.14 -35.24 -12.30
C GLY A 229 -5.42 -35.82 -12.91
N LYS A 230 -6.60 -35.54 -12.34
CA LYS A 230 -7.87 -36.16 -12.76
C LYS A 230 -8.54 -35.41 -13.92
N THR A 231 -8.26 -35.85 -15.14
CA THR A 231 -8.74 -35.20 -16.38
C THR A 231 -10.27 -35.13 -16.52
N SER A 232 -11.03 -36.11 -16.03
CA SER A 232 -12.50 -36.12 -16.12
C SER A 232 -13.15 -34.97 -15.34
N PHE A 233 -12.66 -34.70 -14.13
CA PHE A 233 -13.13 -33.59 -13.30
C PHE A 233 -12.80 -32.24 -13.93
N LEU A 234 -11.63 -32.11 -14.56
CA LEU A 234 -11.25 -30.88 -15.29
C LEU A 234 -12.20 -30.60 -16.45
N GLN A 235 -12.62 -31.63 -17.18
CA GLN A 235 -13.59 -31.47 -18.27
C GLN A 235 -14.95 -30.98 -17.76
N HIS A 236 -15.40 -31.43 -16.59
CA HIS A 236 -16.64 -30.94 -15.97
C HIS A 236 -16.59 -29.43 -15.70
N VAL A 237 -15.45 -28.91 -15.22
CA VAL A 237 -15.24 -27.46 -15.03
C VAL A 237 -15.32 -26.72 -16.37
N LEU A 238 -14.71 -27.26 -17.43
CA LEU A 238 -14.71 -26.63 -18.76
C LEU A 238 -16.10 -26.54 -19.39
N VAL A 239 -16.93 -27.58 -19.26
CA VAL A 239 -18.27 -27.64 -19.88
C VAL A 239 -19.35 -26.95 -19.08
N GLU A 240 -19.06 -26.45 -17.86
CA GLU A 240 -20.03 -25.72 -17.04
C GLU A 240 -20.55 -24.47 -17.76
N LYS A 241 -21.87 -24.38 -17.94
CA LYS A 241 -22.54 -23.32 -18.73
C LYS A 241 -23.53 -22.49 -17.91
N ARG A 242 -23.79 -22.86 -16.65
CA ARG A 242 -24.75 -22.13 -15.82
C ARG A 242 -24.32 -20.69 -15.61
N TYR A 243 -25.32 -19.83 -15.51
CA TYR A 243 -25.11 -18.42 -15.23
C TYR A 243 -24.71 -18.25 -13.76
N TRP A 244 -23.52 -17.69 -13.54
CA TRP A 244 -23.04 -17.33 -12.20
C TRP A 244 -22.95 -15.81 -12.09
N LYS A 245 -23.30 -15.27 -10.92
CA LYS A 245 -23.20 -13.82 -10.63
C LYS A 245 -21.79 -13.27 -10.78
N ARG A 246 -20.76 -14.13 -10.68
CA ARG A 246 -19.35 -13.81 -10.80
C ARG A 246 -18.74 -14.55 -12.01
N PRO A 247 -19.08 -14.15 -13.25
CA PRO A 247 -18.63 -14.87 -14.44
C PRO A 247 -17.11 -14.86 -14.60
N PHE A 248 -16.43 -13.82 -14.11
CA PHE A 248 -14.97 -13.72 -14.11
C PHE A 248 -14.27 -14.85 -13.35
N ASP A 249 -14.81 -15.29 -12.20
CA ASP A 249 -14.20 -16.40 -11.46
C ASP A 249 -14.41 -17.72 -12.18
N LEU A 250 -15.60 -17.95 -12.78
CA LEU A 250 -15.82 -19.13 -13.61
C LEU A 250 -14.80 -19.20 -14.74
N PHE A 251 -14.59 -18.10 -15.46
CA PHE A 251 -13.62 -18.06 -16.55
C PHE A 251 -12.19 -18.31 -16.06
N LEU A 252 -11.81 -17.78 -14.90
CA LEU A 252 -10.50 -18.06 -14.32
C LEU A 252 -10.33 -19.54 -13.93
N LEU A 253 -11.36 -20.16 -13.33
CA LEU A 253 -11.37 -21.59 -13.03
C LEU A 253 -11.27 -22.44 -14.30
N LYS A 254 -11.95 -22.04 -15.39
CA LYS A 254 -11.83 -22.71 -16.69
C LYS A 254 -10.44 -22.54 -17.31
N ALA A 255 -9.82 -21.37 -17.18
CA ALA A 255 -8.46 -21.16 -17.65
C ALA A 255 -7.47 -22.08 -16.91
N ARG A 256 -7.62 -22.23 -15.59
CA ARG A 256 -6.85 -23.19 -14.79
C ARG A 256 -7.09 -24.64 -15.22
N ALA A 257 -8.36 -25.05 -15.40
CA ALA A 257 -8.68 -26.39 -15.87
C ALA A 257 -8.10 -26.68 -17.26
N ALA A 258 -8.17 -25.73 -18.18
CA ALA A 258 -7.57 -25.82 -19.51
C ALA A 258 -6.04 -25.93 -19.43
N PHE A 259 -5.42 -25.20 -18.52
CA PHE A 259 -3.97 -25.26 -18.29
C PHE A 259 -3.53 -26.64 -17.79
N ALA A 260 -4.25 -27.20 -16.82
CA ALA A 260 -3.99 -28.56 -16.32
C ALA A 260 -4.18 -29.64 -17.40
N LEU A 261 -5.03 -29.38 -18.40
CA LEU A 261 -5.21 -30.23 -19.60
C LEU A 261 -4.26 -29.89 -20.75
N ASN A 262 -3.31 -28.97 -20.56
CA ASN A 262 -2.36 -28.50 -21.57
C ASN A 262 -3.03 -27.89 -22.84
N ARG A 263 -4.22 -27.28 -22.70
CA ARG A 263 -5.00 -26.65 -23.79
C ARG A 263 -4.76 -25.14 -23.83
N MET A 264 -3.58 -24.72 -24.27
CA MET A 264 -3.13 -23.31 -24.14
C MET A 264 -3.99 -22.27 -24.89
N ASP A 265 -4.63 -22.65 -26.00
CA ASP A 265 -5.57 -21.76 -26.71
C ASP A 265 -6.82 -21.48 -25.86
N ASP A 266 -7.34 -22.52 -25.19
CA ASP A 266 -8.46 -22.39 -24.26
C ASP A 266 -8.06 -21.55 -23.03
N VAL A 267 -6.83 -21.73 -22.52
CA VAL A 267 -6.28 -20.87 -21.44
C VAL A 267 -6.34 -19.41 -21.84
N ARG A 268 -5.78 -19.07 -23.01
CA ARG A 268 -5.77 -17.71 -23.54
C ARG A 268 -7.19 -17.14 -23.67
N TYR A 269 -8.11 -17.91 -24.25
CA TYR A 269 -9.51 -17.50 -24.43
C TYR A 269 -10.22 -17.23 -23.09
N PHE A 270 -10.13 -18.17 -22.15
CA PHE A 270 -10.81 -18.05 -20.87
C PHE A 270 -10.18 -16.96 -19.99
N LEU A 271 -8.85 -16.81 -20.00
CA LEU A 271 -8.19 -15.79 -19.21
C LEU A 271 -8.50 -14.37 -19.71
N LYS A 272 -8.52 -14.14 -21.03
CA LYS A 272 -9.04 -12.89 -21.62
C LYS A 272 -10.49 -12.64 -21.22
N SER A 273 -11.33 -13.67 -21.32
CA SER A 273 -12.75 -13.57 -20.93
C SER A 273 -12.96 -13.26 -19.45
N ALA A 274 -12.06 -13.73 -18.58
CA ALA A 274 -12.06 -13.42 -17.16
C ALA A 274 -11.67 -11.95 -16.92
N MET A 275 -10.61 -11.50 -17.60
CA MET A 275 -10.11 -10.12 -17.55
C MET A 275 -11.11 -9.10 -18.10
N ASP A 276 -11.82 -9.39 -19.18
CA ASP A 276 -12.86 -8.51 -19.74
C ASP A 276 -14.04 -8.31 -18.77
N LYS A 277 -14.25 -9.29 -17.88
CA LYS A 277 -15.33 -9.28 -16.88
C LYS A 277 -14.83 -8.99 -15.47
N THR A 278 -13.60 -8.48 -15.33
CA THR A 278 -12.92 -8.25 -14.04
C THR A 278 -13.82 -7.50 -13.05
N PRO A 279 -13.84 -7.91 -11.77
CA PRO A 279 -14.64 -7.24 -10.75
C PRO A 279 -14.33 -5.73 -10.65
N LYS A 280 -15.32 -4.95 -10.19
CA LYS A 280 -15.12 -3.53 -9.93
C LYS A 280 -14.18 -3.28 -8.75
N ALA A 281 -14.30 -4.08 -7.69
CA ALA A 281 -13.52 -3.92 -6.47
C ALA A 281 -12.13 -4.57 -6.57
N LEU A 282 -11.07 -3.81 -6.27
CA LEU A 282 -9.71 -4.34 -6.13
C LEU A 282 -9.56 -5.29 -4.93
N SER A 283 -10.47 -5.20 -3.96
CA SER A 283 -10.50 -6.11 -2.81
C SER A 283 -10.94 -7.54 -3.14
N SER A 284 -11.45 -7.78 -4.35
CA SER A 284 -11.95 -9.08 -4.79
C SER A 284 -10.86 -10.15 -4.77
N PRO A 285 -11.12 -11.38 -4.27
CA PRO A 285 -10.18 -12.51 -4.33
C PRO A 285 -9.74 -12.89 -5.74
N PHE A 286 -10.52 -12.50 -6.75
CA PHE A 286 -10.19 -12.71 -8.17
C PHE A 286 -8.74 -12.30 -8.50
N TRP A 287 -8.29 -11.16 -7.99
CA TRP A 287 -6.96 -10.63 -8.31
C TRP A 287 -5.84 -11.51 -7.77
N ASP A 288 -5.97 -12.00 -6.54
CA ASP A 288 -4.99 -12.90 -5.93
C ASP A 288 -4.95 -14.22 -6.72
N HIS A 289 -6.12 -14.80 -7.00
CA HIS A 289 -6.23 -16.03 -7.80
C HIS A 289 -5.66 -15.86 -9.22
N LEU A 290 -5.85 -14.69 -9.84
CA LEU A 290 -5.29 -14.37 -11.14
C LEU A 290 -3.77 -14.32 -11.07
N VAL A 291 -3.21 -13.65 -10.07
CA VAL A 291 -1.77 -13.55 -9.85
C VAL A 291 -1.16 -14.93 -9.60
N ASP A 292 -1.77 -15.75 -8.75
CA ASP A 292 -1.30 -17.10 -8.47
C ASP A 292 -1.34 -17.98 -9.73
N PHE A 293 -2.39 -17.82 -10.55
CA PHE A 293 -2.46 -18.52 -11.82
C PHE A 293 -1.40 -18.04 -12.82
N LEU A 294 -1.11 -16.74 -12.89
CA LEU A 294 -0.03 -16.21 -13.73
C LEU A 294 1.34 -16.74 -13.29
N LYS A 295 1.58 -16.91 -11.99
CA LYS A 295 2.79 -17.57 -11.46
C LYS A 295 2.87 -19.02 -11.94
N LYS A 296 1.78 -19.78 -11.87
CA LYS A 296 1.69 -21.15 -12.43
C LYS A 296 1.93 -21.18 -13.95
N LEU A 297 1.41 -20.20 -14.70
CA LEU A 297 1.65 -20.09 -16.14
C LEU A 297 3.12 -19.77 -16.46
N ARG A 298 3.79 -18.98 -15.61
CA ARG A 298 5.22 -18.65 -15.78
C ARG A 298 6.13 -19.86 -15.69
N THR A 299 5.79 -20.86 -14.87
CA THR A 299 6.61 -22.08 -14.74
C THR A 299 6.41 -23.06 -15.91
N LYS A 300 5.48 -22.78 -16.83
CA LYS A 300 5.26 -23.61 -18.02
C LYS A 300 6.32 -23.33 -19.07
N GLU A 301 7.16 -24.33 -19.34
CA GLU A 301 8.17 -24.27 -20.40
C GLU A 301 7.55 -23.91 -21.77
N GLY A 302 8.22 -23.01 -22.50
CA GLY A 302 7.87 -22.61 -23.87
C GLY A 302 6.63 -21.71 -24.01
N SER A 303 5.95 -21.34 -22.93
CA SER A 303 4.76 -20.48 -22.99
C SER A 303 5.05 -19.04 -22.59
N ASP A 304 5.02 -18.11 -23.54
CA ASP A 304 5.04 -16.66 -23.26
C ASP A 304 3.67 -16.07 -22.91
N LEU A 305 2.61 -16.89 -22.82
CA LEU A 305 1.26 -16.41 -22.54
C LEU A 305 1.17 -15.66 -21.21
N TRP A 306 1.91 -16.10 -20.18
CA TRP A 306 1.93 -15.41 -18.89
C TRP A 306 2.41 -13.95 -19.02
N LYS A 307 3.33 -13.67 -19.96
CA LYS A 307 3.84 -12.31 -20.19
C LYS A 307 2.76 -11.40 -20.74
N GLU A 308 2.09 -11.84 -21.80
CA GLU A 308 0.95 -11.13 -22.42
C GLU A 308 -0.12 -10.84 -21.36
N MET A 309 -0.46 -11.85 -20.55
CA MET A 309 -1.54 -11.77 -19.58
C MET A 309 -1.17 -10.95 -18.34
N ALA A 310 0.08 -11.01 -17.86
CA ALA A 310 0.54 -10.18 -16.75
C ALA A 310 0.53 -8.69 -17.10
N VAL A 311 1.01 -8.32 -18.30
CA VAL A 311 0.96 -6.94 -18.79
C VAL A 311 -0.49 -6.46 -18.97
N ALA A 312 -1.36 -7.30 -19.55
CA ALA A 312 -2.78 -6.97 -19.71
C ALA A 312 -3.50 -6.78 -18.36
N ALA A 313 -3.29 -7.71 -17.42
CA ALA A 313 -3.85 -7.63 -16.07
C ALA A 313 -3.34 -6.39 -15.31
N HIS A 314 -2.06 -6.05 -15.45
CA HIS A 314 -1.50 -4.82 -14.90
C HIS A 314 -2.20 -3.56 -15.45
N ARG A 315 -2.41 -3.47 -16.78
CA ARG A 315 -3.13 -2.35 -17.40
C ARG A 315 -4.55 -2.22 -16.86
N LEU A 316 -5.28 -3.33 -16.77
CA LEU A 316 -6.62 -3.35 -16.17
C LEU A 316 -6.60 -2.94 -14.70
N CYS A 317 -5.59 -3.37 -13.94
CA CYS A 317 -5.42 -2.95 -12.55
C CYS A 317 -5.24 -1.43 -12.47
N ARG A 318 -4.35 -0.85 -13.29
CA ARG A 318 -4.12 0.60 -13.37
C ARG A 318 -5.39 1.38 -13.70
N GLU A 319 -6.18 0.93 -14.69
CA GLU A 319 -7.46 1.56 -15.04
C GLU A 319 -8.45 1.60 -13.85
N LYS A 320 -8.41 0.59 -12.98
CA LYS A 320 -9.27 0.52 -11.78
C LYS A 320 -8.73 1.40 -10.65
N GLU A 321 -7.42 1.39 -10.44
CA GLU A 321 -6.76 2.18 -9.40
C GLU A 321 -7.00 3.67 -9.54
N VAL A 322 -6.97 4.15 -10.77
CA VAL A 322 -7.18 5.55 -11.08
C VAL A 322 -8.60 6.03 -10.74
N LYS A 323 -9.59 5.12 -10.77
CA LYS A 323 -11.00 5.41 -10.38
C LYS A 323 -11.20 5.48 -8.86
N ILE A 324 -10.20 5.09 -8.07
CA ILE A 324 -10.27 5.12 -6.61
C ILE A 324 -9.68 6.44 -6.12
N ALA A 325 -10.51 7.28 -5.52
CA ALA A 325 -10.08 8.59 -5.00
C ALA A 325 -9.17 8.46 -3.77
N ASN A 326 -9.49 7.49 -2.90
CA ASN A 326 -8.88 7.37 -1.59
C ASN A 326 -7.57 6.56 -1.63
N ASN A 327 -6.46 7.21 -1.26
CA ASN A 327 -5.12 6.60 -1.21
C ASN A 327 -5.03 5.44 -0.20
N ILE A 328 -5.74 5.50 0.92
CA ILE A 328 -5.82 4.40 1.91
C ILE A 328 -6.39 3.13 1.27
N TYR A 329 -7.43 3.29 0.44
CA TYR A 329 -8.03 2.14 -0.22
C TYR A 329 -7.06 1.54 -1.23
N LEU A 330 -6.33 2.38 -1.97
CA LEU A 330 -5.21 1.89 -2.77
C LEU A 330 -4.17 1.21 -1.90
N TYR A 331 -3.68 1.82 -0.84
CA TYR A 331 -2.70 1.25 0.08
C TYR A 331 -3.08 -0.16 0.55
N ARG A 332 -4.29 -0.31 1.09
CA ARG A 332 -4.80 -1.59 1.62
C ARG A 332 -4.93 -2.68 0.55
N HIS A 333 -5.14 -2.34 -0.72
CA HIS A 333 -5.39 -3.32 -1.77
C HIS A 333 -4.21 -3.51 -2.72
N TRP A 334 -3.42 -2.47 -2.93
CA TRP A 334 -2.23 -2.47 -3.79
C TRP A 334 -1.16 -3.40 -3.25
N ALA A 335 -0.97 -3.51 -1.93
CA ALA A 335 0.02 -4.43 -1.38
C ALA A 335 -0.17 -5.86 -1.89
N ARG A 336 -1.44 -6.28 -2.01
CA ARG A 336 -1.82 -7.58 -2.54
C ARG A 336 -1.53 -7.71 -4.03
N GLN A 337 -1.55 -6.59 -4.74
CA GLN A 337 -1.26 -6.51 -6.18
C GLN A 337 0.21 -6.31 -6.51
N LYS A 338 1.10 -6.05 -5.54
CA LYS A 338 2.55 -5.88 -5.80
C LYS A 338 3.14 -7.02 -6.65
N SER A 339 2.72 -8.26 -6.36
CA SER A 339 3.10 -9.45 -7.17
C SER A 339 2.69 -9.34 -8.64
N LEU A 340 1.54 -8.73 -8.95
CA LEU A 340 1.12 -8.49 -10.34
C LEU A 340 2.06 -7.52 -11.05
N TYR A 341 2.47 -6.44 -10.37
CA TYR A 341 3.42 -5.48 -10.93
C TYR A 341 4.79 -6.09 -11.15
N ASN A 342 5.28 -6.87 -10.18
CA ASN A 342 6.54 -7.61 -10.32
C ASN A 342 6.50 -8.52 -11.56
N MET A 343 5.41 -9.26 -11.77
CA MET A 343 5.25 -10.10 -12.96
C MET A 343 5.13 -9.29 -14.24
N ALA A 344 4.38 -8.19 -14.25
CA ALA A 344 4.24 -7.33 -15.43
C ALA A 344 5.56 -6.67 -15.81
N PHE A 345 6.36 -6.25 -14.84
CA PHE A 345 7.71 -5.73 -15.04
C PHE A 345 8.61 -6.78 -15.70
N LEU A 346 8.63 -8.01 -15.16
CA LEU A 346 9.43 -9.10 -15.72
C LEU A 346 8.94 -9.56 -17.10
N ALA A 347 7.64 -9.46 -17.35
CA ALA A 347 7.00 -9.82 -18.61
C ALA A 347 7.31 -8.84 -19.75
N GLN A 348 7.59 -7.58 -19.42
CA GLN A 348 7.77 -6.53 -20.40
C GLN A 348 9.20 -6.56 -20.97
N ASN A 349 9.32 -6.59 -22.29
CA ASN A 349 10.62 -6.59 -22.97
C ASN A 349 11.08 -5.16 -23.32
N ASP A 350 10.13 -4.25 -23.58
CA ASP A 350 10.46 -2.86 -23.86
C ASP A 350 10.87 -2.13 -22.58
N LEU A 351 12.09 -1.61 -22.55
CA LEU A 351 12.66 -0.98 -21.35
C LEU A 351 11.93 0.32 -20.98
N LYS A 352 11.42 1.06 -21.97
CA LYS A 352 10.60 2.25 -21.74
C LYS A 352 9.28 1.89 -21.05
N GLU A 353 8.57 0.88 -21.53
CA GLU A 353 7.37 0.39 -20.85
C GLU A 353 7.68 -0.24 -19.49
N LYS A 354 8.82 -0.92 -19.29
CA LYS A 354 9.27 -1.37 -17.97
C LYS A 354 9.46 -0.19 -17.01
N ALA A 355 10.07 0.89 -17.46
CA ALA A 355 10.26 2.11 -16.67
C ALA A 355 8.91 2.72 -16.27
N LYS A 356 7.91 2.72 -17.17
CA LYS A 356 6.54 3.14 -16.84
C LYS A 356 5.87 2.25 -15.80
N ILE A 357 6.06 0.92 -15.89
CA ILE A 357 5.53 -0.02 -14.88
C ILE A 357 6.17 0.26 -13.53
N ALA A 358 7.49 0.39 -13.47
CA ALA A 358 8.22 0.71 -12.24
C ALA A 358 7.78 2.07 -11.66
N ASP A 359 7.62 3.09 -12.51
CA ASP A 359 7.21 4.43 -12.10
C ASP A 359 5.77 4.46 -11.56
N SER A 360 4.89 3.63 -12.12
CA SER A 360 3.49 3.59 -11.70
C SER A 360 3.28 3.20 -10.24
N LEU A 361 4.33 2.74 -9.54
CA LEU A 361 4.31 2.36 -8.14
C LEU A 361 4.78 3.43 -7.18
N LYS A 362 5.38 4.50 -7.70
CA LYS A 362 6.10 5.50 -6.93
C LYS A 362 5.22 6.70 -6.62
N SER A 363 5.37 7.25 -5.42
CA SER A 363 4.84 8.56 -4.99
C SER A 363 3.35 8.79 -5.24
N ARG A 364 2.55 7.70 -5.25
CA ARG A 364 1.13 7.74 -5.62
C ARG A 364 0.31 8.76 -4.85
N PRO A 365 0.46 8.91 -3.51
CA PRO A 365 -0.32 9.90 -2.78
C PRO A 365 -0.08 11.31 -3.29
N VAL A 366 1.19 11.72 -3.40
CA VAL A 366 1.60 13.06 -3.86
C VAL A 366 1.09 13.34 -5.27
N LEU A 367 1.30 12.40 -6.20
CA LEU A 367 0.82 12.51 -7.59
C LEU A 367 -0.69 12.68 -7.67
N ARG A 368 -1.43 11.93 -6.84
CA ARG A 368 -2.88 12.04 -6.81
C ARG A 368 -3.34 13.38 -6.23
N TYR A 369 -2.74 13.83 -5.14
CA TYR A 369 -3.07 15.14 -4.55
C TYR A 369 -2.82 16.27 -5.55
N GLN A 370 -1.69 16.22 -6.26
CA GLN A 370 -1.38 17.14 -7.35
C GLN A 370 -2.46 17.09 -8.45
N ALA A 371 -2.80 15.90 -8.95
CA ALA A 371 -3.78 15.75 -10.03
C ALA A 371 -5.19 16.24 -9.63
N LEU A 372 -5.64 15.93 -8.40
CA LEU A 372 -6.91 16.40 -7.85
C LEU A 372 -6.92 17.94 -7.68
N ARG A 373 -5.82 18.52 -7.20
CA ARG A 373 -5.67 19.98 -7.02
C ARG A 373 -5.84 20.68 -8.35
N GLU A 374 -5.18 20.19 -9.38
CA GLU A 374 -5.28 20.76 -10.71
C GLU A 374 -6.63 20.48 -11.41
N MET A 375 -7.49 19.63 -10.86
CA MET A 375 -8.88 19.46 -11.30
C MET A 375 -9.84 20.42 -10.57
N LYS A 376 -9.34 21.18 -9.59
CA LYS A 376 -10.10 22.05 -8.68
C LYS A 376 -11.12 21.32 -7.79
N GLU A 377 -10.86 20.05 -7.48
CA GLU A 377 -11.68 19.21 -6.61
C GLU A 377 -11.32 19.41 -5.11
N HIS A 378 -11.20 20.67 -4.70
CA HIS A 378 -10.59 21.12 -3.45
C HIS A 378 -11.21 20.53 -2.17
N GLN A 379 -12.54 20.53 -2.06
CA GLN A 379 -13.26 19.97 -0.90
C GLN A 379 -13.00 18.47 -0.70
N ASN A 380 -12.67 17.74 -1.77
CA ASN A 380 -12.35 16.33 -1.69
C ASN A 380 -10.92 16.11 -1.17
N ILE A 381 -9.97 17.00 -1.46
CA ILE A 381 -8.56 16.83 -1.07
C ILE A 381 -8.37 16.92 0.44
N ALA A 382 -8.90 17.96 1.08
CA ALA A 382 -8.74 18.14 2.52
C ALA A 382 -9.31 16.95 3.31
N LYS A 383 -10.51 16.47 2.91
CA LYS A 383 -11.14 15.29 3.50
C LYS A 383 -10.35 14.01 3.25
N LEU A 384 -9.81 13.82 2.04
CA LEU A 384 -8.98 12.64 1.73
C LEU A 384 -7.68 12.64 2.53
N LEU A 385 -7.03 13.80 2.66
CA LEU A 385 -5.82 13.98 3.46
C LEU A 385 -6.07 13.75 4.96
N GLU A 386 -7.19 14.24 5.50
CA GLU A 386 -7.59 13.97 6.89
C GLU A 386 -7.85 12.48 7.13
N GLN A 387 -8.46 11.79 6.16
CA GLN A 387 -8.63 10.35 6.26
C GLN A 387 -7.27 9.63 6.26
N ASP A 388 -6.35 10.03 5.36
CA ASP A 388 -5.02 9.42 5.24
C ASP A 388 -4.21 9.59 6.53
N ASP A 389 -4.23 10.79 7.12
CA ASP A 389 -3.59 11.09 8.40
C ASP A 389 -4.17 10.24 9.55
N GLN A 390 -5.51 10.23 9.69
CA GLN A 390 -6.18 9.44 10.73
C GLN A 390 -5.90 7.93 10.60
N GLU A 391 -5.83 7.37 9.39
CA GLU A 391 -5.52 5.96 9.19
C GLU A 391 -4.06 5.63 9.52
N ARG A 392 -3.10 6.50 9.21
CA ARG A 392 -1.69 6.32 9.60
C ARG A 392 -1.52 6.31 11.12
N ASP A 393 -2.37 7.05 11.84
CA ASP A 393 -2.48 7.00 13.29
C ASP A 393 -3.27 5.78 13.82
N GLY A 394 -3.63 4.83 12.96
CA GLY A 394 -4.39 3.63 13.32
C GLY A 394 -5.92 3.82 13.37
N GLY A 395 -6.41 4.97 12.94
CA GLY A 395 -7.84 5.25 12.73
C GLY A 395 -8.46 4.34 11.68
N TYR A 396 -9.79 4.22 11.70
CA TYR A 396 -10.53 3.37 10.76
C TYR A 396 -11.63 4.12 10.03
N HIS A 397 -11.45 4.28 8.71
CA HIS A 397 -12.48 4.89 7.86
C HIS A 397 -13.47 3.87 7.29
N LYS A 398 -14.76 4.15 7.52
CA LYS A 398 -15.90 3.28 7.15
C LYS A 398 -16.37 3.47 5.71
N GLN A 399 -16.14 4.62 5.08
CA GLN A 399 -16.68 4.95 3.77
C GLN A 399 -15.55 5.13 2.75
N GLN A 400 -15.63 4.36 1.67
CA GLN A 400 -14.90 4.66 0.45
C GLN A 400 -15.43 5.99 -0.09
N VAL A 401 -14.56 6.97 -0.26
CA VAL A 401 -14.87 8.14 -1.09
C VAL A 401 -14.78 7.65 -2.53
N GLU A 402 -15.92 7.24 -3.07
CA GLU A 402 -16.01 6.97 -4.51
C GLU A 402 -16.02 8.32 -5.23
N MET A 403 -15.10 8.47 -6.18
CA MET A 403 -15.21 9.52 -7.18
C MET A 403 -16.29 9.12 -8.16
N ASP A 404 -17.10 10.08 -8.59
CA ASP A 404 -18.01 9.85 -9.70
C ASP A 404 -17.21 9.47 -10.96
N GLU A 405 -17.84 8.69 -11.85
CA GLU A 405 -17.18 8.11 -13.01
C GLU A 405 -16.55 9.16 -13.93
N ARG A 406 -17.14 10.36 -14.02
CA ARG A 406 -16.64 11.46 -14.84
C ARG A 406 -15.36 12.04 -14.24
N THR A 407 -15.33 12.28 -12.94
CA THR A 407 -14.13 12.75 -12.23
C THR A 407 -13.04 11.69 -12.27
N GLY A 408 -13.37 10.41 -12.08
CA GLY A 408 -12.44 9.29 -12.24
C GLY A 408 -11.81 9.23 -13.63
N LYS A 409 -12.61 9.41 -14.69
CA LYS A 409 -12.12 9.45 -16.07
C LYS A 409 -11.20 10.64 -16.31
N ARG A 410 -11.59 11.85 -15.87
CA ARG A 410 -10.75 13.06 -16.00
C ARG A 410 -9.43 12.92 -15.27
N LEU A 411 -9.44 12.32 -14.08
CA LEU A 411 -8.23 12.02 -13.32
C LEU A 411 -7.33 11.06 -14.08
N SER A 412 -7.88 10.03 -14.72
CA SER A 412 -7.12 9.10 -15.57
C SER A 412 -6.45 9.77 -16.75
N GLU A 413 -7.24 10.48 -17.54
CA GLU A 413 -6.71 11.20 -18.70
C GLU A 413 -5.61 12.17 -18.29
N LYS A 414 -5.75 12.77 -17.10
CA LYS A 414 -4.77 13.69 -16.55
C LYS A 414 -3.50 13.00 -16.08
N MET A 415 -3.60 11.93 -15.30
CA MET A 415 -2.44 11.16 -14.84
C MET A 415 -1.69 10.50 -16.00
N GLU A 416 -2.40 10.07 -17.06
CA GLU A 416 -1.79 9.53 -18.28
C GLU A 416 -1.08 10.61 -19.12
N LYS A 417 -1.62 11.83 -19.15
CA LYS A 417 -1.04 12.96 -19.91
C LYS A 417 -0.01 13.78 -19.13
N ALA A 418 0.03 13.66 -17.81
CA ALA A 418 0.88 14.49 -16.96
C ALA A 418 2.37 14.26 -17.19
N GLY A 419 2.77 13.04 -17.57
CA GLY A 419 4.17 12.67 -17.73
C GLY A 419 4.87 13.38 -18.90
N VAL A 420 6.05 13.93 -18.62
CA VAL A 420 7.01 14.35 -19.64
C VAL A 420 7.52 13.10 -20.38
N SER A 421 7.63 13.14 -21.71
CA SER A 421 8.23 12.02 -22.45
C SER A 421 9.70 11.85 -22.06
N TYR A 422 10.19 10.61 -21.95
CA TYR A 422 11.62 10.37 -21.65
C TYR A 422 12.54 11.05 -22.65
N GLU A 423 12.14 11.12 -23.91
CA GLU A 423 12.86 11.79 -25.00
C GLU A 423 13.04 13.30 -24.76
N ASN A 424 12.25 13.90 -23.85
CA ASN A 424 12.37 15.31 -23.47
C ASN A 424 13.35 15.51 -22.28
N LEU A 425 14.02 14.47 -21.81
CA LEU A 425 15.15 14.62 -20.91
C LEU A 425 16.23 15.46 -21.62
N PRO A 426 16.73 16.56 -21.01
CA PRO A 426 17.69 17.42 -21.69
C PRO A 426 19.02 16.72 -21.95
N VAL A 427 19.63 16.92 -23.11
CA VAL A 427 21.01 16.51 -23.36
C VAL A 427 21.96 17.38 -22.50
N PRO A 428 22.96 16.81 -21.80
CA PRO A 428 23.46 15.43 -21.88
C PRO A 428 23.01 14.50 -20.73
N TRP A 429 21.87 14.76 -20.09
CA TRP A 429 21.41 14.02 -18.91
C TRP A 429 21.15 12.53 -19.16
N ILE A 430 21.34 11.76 -18.09
CA ILE A 430 20.99 10.35 -18.00
C ILE A 430 19.94 10.20 -16.90
N SER A 431 18.88 9.41 -17.13
CA SER A 431 17.95 9.03 -16.07
C SER A 431 18.12 7.57 -15.66
N VAL A 432 18.08 7.30 -14.36
CA VAL A 432 18.20 5.94 -13.82
C VAL A 432 16.96 5.62 -12.99
N HIS A 433 16.12 4.74 -13.55
CA HIS A 433 14.90 4.28 -12.90
C HIS A 433 15.15 2.98 -12.15
N PHE A 434 15.05 3.03 -10.83
CA PHE A 434 15.20 1.85 -10.00
C PHE A 434 13.89 1.09 -9.84
N TYR A 435 14.00 -0.22 -9.69
CA TYR A 435 12.89 -1.10 -9.30
C TYR A 435 13.41 -2.27 -8.47
N LEU A 436 12.81 -2.49 -7.30
CA LEU A 436 13.15 -3.58 -6.39
C LEU A 436 12.11 -4.68 -6.54
N ASN A 437 12.53 -5.87 -6.96
CA ASN A 437 11.62 -6.97 -7.27
C ASN A 437 11.78 -8.13 -6.28
N GLU A 438 10.95 -8.11 -5.23
CA GLU A 438 10.92 -9.14 -4.20
C GLU A 438 10.49 -10.53 -4.69
N SER A 439 9.85 -10.63 -5.88
CA SER A 439 9.37 -11.93 -6.37
C SER A 439 10.48 -12.83 -6.91
N GLU A 440 11.68 -12.28 -7.08
CA GLU A 440 12.87 -13.03 -7.52
C GLU A 440 13.85 -13.31 -6.39
N ASN A 441 13.42 -13.08 -5.15
CA ASN A 441 14.16 -13.50 -3.97
C ASN A 441 14.14 -15.03 -3.93
N SER A 442 15.24 -15.65 -4.33
CA SER A 442 15.49 -17.07 -4.05
C SER A 442 16.56 -17.17 -2.98
N GLU A 443 16.56 -18.27 -2.22
CA GLU A 443 17.58 -18.52 -1.19
C GLU A 443 19.00 -18.51 -1.80
N ASP A 444 19.13 -18.88 -3.08
CA ASP A 444 20.40 -19.01 -3.79
C ASP A 444 20.82 -17.75 -4.57
N GLU A 445 19.88 -16.96 -5.12
CA GLU A 445 20.20 -15.83 -6.02
C GLU A 445 20.04 -14.43 -5.39
N GLY A 446 19.70 -14.34 -4.10
CA GLY A 446 19.56 -13.07 -3.40
C GLY A 446 18.36 -12.23 -3.86
N SER A 447 18.28 -10.97 -3.41
CA SER A 447 17.15 -10.09 -3.71
C SER A 447 17.44 -9.22 -4.93
N LYS A 448 16.63 -9.28 -5.99
CA LYS A 448 16.98 -8.64 -7.27
C LYS A 448 16.42 -7.22 -7.43
N GLY A 449 17.32 -6.28 -7.70
CA GLY A 449 17.05 -4.91 -8.09
C GLY A 449 17.38 -4.67 -9.56
N TYR A 450 16.69 -3.71 -10.16
CA TYR A 450 16.82 -3.32 -11.56
C TYR A 450 17.09 -1.82 -11.66
N ALA A 451 18.03 -1.44 -12.51
CA ALA A 451 18.28 -0.07 -12.93
C ALA A 451 18.04 0.03 -14.44
N LEU A 452 17.02 0.79 -14.83
CA LEU A 452 16.70 1.11 -16.22
C LEU A 452 17.28 2.48 -16.54
N ILE A 453 18.32 2.48 -17.36
CA ILE A 453 19.16 3.65 -17.64
C ILE A 453 18.78 4.18 -19.01
N PHE A 454 18.33 5.43 -19.09
CA PHE A 454 18.04 6.14 -20.32
C PHE A 454 19.06 7.28 -20.52
N ASP A 455 19.76 7.28 -21.64
CA ASP A 455 20.71 8.33 -21.99
C ASP A 455 20.10 9.26 -23.04
N ALA A 456 19.87 10.53 -22.67
CA ALA A 456 19.25 11.51 -23.56
C ALA A 456 20.12 11.82 -24.80
N LEU A 457 21.44 11.70 -24.70
CA LEU A 457 22.31 11.97 -25.84
C LEU A 457 22.14 10.91 -26.93
N THR A 458 22.12 9.64 -26.52
CA THR A 458 22.02 8.50 -27.45
C THR A 458 20.58 8.05 -27.71
N GLN A 459 19.62 8.58 -26.93
CA GLN A 459 18.21 8.17 -26.94
C GLN A 459 18.05 6.65 -26.77
N SER A 460 18.91 6.05 -25.95
CA SER A 460 18.99 4.59 -25.77
C SER A 460 18.71 4.15 -24.34
N TRP A 461 18.15 2.96 -24.19
CA TRP A 461 17.85 2.33 -22.90
C TRP A 461 18.80 1.17 -22.63
N LYS A 462 19.22 1.02 -21.37
CA LYS A 462 20.00 -0.12 -20.86
C LYS A 462 19.36 -0.64 -19.57
N GLU A 463 19.43 -1.95 -19.37
CA GLU A 463 19.04 -2.60 -18.11
C GLU A 463 20.30 -3.07 -17.38
N ARG A 464 20.36 -2.82 -16.08
CA ARG A 464 21.34 -3.38 -15.15
C ARG A 464 20.62 -4.02 -13.98
N ARG A 465 21.17 -5.11 -13.48
CA ARG A 465 20.65 -5.87 -12.34
C ARG A 465 21.64 -5.81 -11.21
N PHE A 466 21.15 -5.81 -9.98
CA PHE A 466 21.97 -5.79 -8.77
C PHE A 466 21.29 -6.59 -7.65
N ASP A 467 22.06 -7.17 -6.73
CA ASP A 467 21.52 -7.80 -5.53
C ASP A 467 21.46 -6.78 -4.39
N TYR A 468 20.26 -6.40 -3.97
CA TYR A 468 20.09 -5.37 -2.95
C TYR A 468 19.99 -5.93 -1.52
N ALA A 469 20.05 -7.24 -1.30
CA ALA A 469 19.87 -7.82 0.04
C ALA A 469 20.95 -7.35 1.02
N LYS A 470 22.22 -7.37 0.60
CA LYS A 470 23.34 -6.90 1.42
C LYS A 470 23.31 -5.38 1.63
N LEU A 471 23.01 -4.64 0.56
CA LEU A 471 22.81 -3.20 0.61
C LEU A 471 21.69 -2.80 1.59
N HIS A 472 20.55 -3.51 1.57
CA HIS A 472 19.45 -3.26 2.49
C HIS A 472 19.85 -3.50 3.96
N ARG A 473 20.63 -4.55 4.24
CA ARG A 473 21.16 -4.79 5.61
C ARG A 473 22.05 -3.64 6.08
N LYS A 474 22.97 -3.16 5.23
CA LYS A 474 23.83 -2.01 5.55
C LYS A 474 23.02 -0.74 5.78
N PHE A 475 21.99 -0.53 4.97
CA PHE A 475 21.05 0.57 5.15
C PHE A 475 20.34 0.50 6.51
N MET A 476 19.85 -0.67 6.92
CA MET A 476 19.21 -0.84 8.23
C MET A 476 20.19 -0.59 9.38
N THR A 477 21.45 -1.05 9.28
CA THR A 477 22.49 -0.77 10.28
C THR A 477 22.74 0.73 10.43
N TRP A 478 22.90 1.46 9.32
CA TRP A 478 23.06 2.91 9.35
C TRP A 478 21.82 3.60 9.92
N GLN A 479 20.62 3.18 9.52
CA GLN A 479 19.37 3.76 10.00
C GLN A 479 19.20 3.58 11.52
N GLU A 480 19.52 2.40 12.05
CA GLU A 480 19.50 2.12 13.50
C GLU A 480 20.54 2.98 14.25
N ALA A 481 21.75 3.14 13.69
CA ALA A 481 22.78 4.00 14.24
C ALA A 481 22.32 5.48 14.29
N TYR A 482 21.70 5.95 13.21
CA TYR A 482 21.15 7.29 13.11
C TYR A 482 20.06 7.55 14.16
N ILE A 483 19.11 6.62 14.31
CA ILE A 483 17.99 6.75 15.26
C ILE A 483 18.48 6.68 16.72
N SER A 484 19.43 5.80 17.02
CA SER A 484 19.87 5.52 18.41
C SER A 484 20.81 6.58 18.97
N ALA A 485 21.73 7.09 18.15
CA ALA A 485 22.75 8.03 18.59
C ALA A 485 23.14 8.96 17.44
N LYS A 486 22.22 9.88 17.11
CA LYS A 486 22.40 10.95 16.12
C LYS A 486 23.81 11.55 16.22
N LYS A 487 24.50 11.67 15.09
CA LYS A 487 25.88 12.21 14.98
C LYS A 487 26.98 11.43 15.75
N SER A 488 26.71 10.22 16.23
CA SER A 488 27.75 9.35 16.78
C SER A 488 28.81 8.98 15.72
N SER A 489 30.04 8.68 16.15
CA SER A 489 31.07 8.13 15.26
C SER A 489 30.56 6.89 14.52
N PHE A 490 29.81 6.01 15.20
CA PHE A 490 29.23 4.82 14.59
C PHE A 490 28.25 5.12 13.44
N ALA A 491 27.40 6.15 13.58
CA ALA A 491 26.50 6.55 12.49
C ALA A 491 27.28 7.11 11.28
N LYS A 492 28.37 7.84 11.53
CA LYS A 492 29.25 8.39 10.49
C LYS A 492 29.99 7.28 9.74
N ASP A 493 30.58 6.34 10.48
CA ASP A 493 31.33 5.22 9.90
C ASP A 493 30.41 4.28 9.11
N SER A 494 29.24 3.95 9.66
CA SER A 494 28.26 3.10 8.98
C SER A 494 27.69 3.73 7.70
N LEU A 495 27.66 5.07 7.59
CA LEU A 495 27.29 5.76 6.35
C LEU A 495 28.34 5.56 5.26
N VAL A 496 29.63 5.69 5.59
CA VAL A 496 30.71 5.44 4.62
C VAL A 496 30.68 3.98 4.17
N GLU A 497 30.47 3.04 5.09
CA GLU A 497 30.28 1.63 4.73
C GLU A 497 29.06 1.40 3.83
N LEU A 498 27.95 2.09 4.09
CA LEU A 498 26.77 2.05 3.24
C LEU A 498 27.09 2.56 1.82
N CYS A 499 27.78 3.69 1.69
CA CYS A 499 28.19 4.26 0.40
C CYS A 499 29.13 3.35 -0.39
N ARG A 500 30.06 2.66 0.28
CA ARG A 500 30.88 1.59 -0.33
C ARG A 500 30.02 0.42 -0.78
N GLU A 501 29.03 0.02 0.03
CA GLU A 501 28.12 -1.06 -0.35
C GLU A 501 27.26 -0.68 -1.57
N ILE A 502 26.89 0.59 -1.73
CA ILE A 502 26.21 1.08 -2.94
C ILE A 502 27.10 0.84 -4.17
N GLY A 503 28.35 1.29 -4.16
CA GLY A 503 29.26 1.11 -5.30
C GLY A 503 29.57 -0.36 -5.61
N ASN A 504 29.79 -1.17 -4.56
CA ASN A 504 29.99 -2.61 -4.70
C ASN A 504 28.78 -3.33 -5.30
N THR A 505 27.56 -2.95 -4.88
CA THR A 505 26.31 -3.55 -5.34
C THR A 505 25.93 -3.07 -6.74
N MET A 506 26.29 -1.83 -7.07
CA MET A 506 25.92 -1.15 -8.32
C MET A 506 27.17 -0.70 -9.09
N PRO A 507 28.07 -1.61 -9.52
CA PRO A 507 29.31 -1.23 -10.20
C PRO A 507 29.06 -0.54 -11.54
N PHE A 508 27.85 -0.69 -12.12
CA PHE A 508 27.44 0.02 -13.32
C PHE A 508 27.39 1.55 -13.15
N LEU A 509 27.40 2.06 -11.91
CA LEU A 509 27.50 3.49 -11.63
C LEU A 509 28.84 4.06 -12.12
N PHE A 510 29.91 3.27 -12.08
CA PHE A 510 31.27 3.67 -12.47
C PHE A 510 31.69 3.08 -13.83
N ASP A 511 30.74 2.46 -14.55
CA ASP A 511 30.97 1.95 -15.90
C ASP A 511 30.63 3.04 -16.92
N THR A 512 31.65 3.57 -17.61
CA THR A 512 31.49 4.63 -18.62
C THR A 512 30.63 4.19 -19.81
N ALA A 513 30.50 2.87 -20.03
CA ALA A 513 29.56 2.31 -21.01
C ALA A 513 28.11 2.37 -20.52
N CYS A 514 27.84 2.59 -19.23
CA CYS A 514 26.51 2.78 -18.65
C CYS A 514 26.20 4.26 -18.42
N ILE A 515 27.08 4.94 -17.68
CA ILE A 515 26.97 6.35 -17.32
C ILE A 515 28.23 7.04 -17.84
N ARG A 516 28.07 7.91 -18.85
CA ARG A 516 29.21 8.60 -19.48
C ARG A 516 29.83 9.60 -18.51
N ASP A 517 31.15 9.65 -18.41
CA ASP A 517 31.89 10.62 -17.58
C ASP A 517 31.40 12.06 -17.80
N GLY A 518 31.23 12.80 -16.72
CA GLY A 518 30.74 14.18 -16.75
C GLY A 518 29.24 14.33 -17.05
N ALA A 519 28.53 13.26 -17.42
CA ALA A 519 27.10 13.36 -17.70
C ALA A 519 26.31 13.52 -16.38
N PRO A 520 25.41 14.52 -16.28
CA PRO A 520 24.57 14.68 -15.10
C PRO A 520 23.51 13.57 -15.04
N VAL A 521 23.17 13.14 -13.83
CA VAL A 521 22.28 12.00 -13.59
C VAL A 521 21.03 12.40 -12.81
N LEU A 522 19.89 11.98 -13.34
CA LEU A 522 18.58 12.09 -12.71
C LEU A 522 18.19 10.72 -12.14
N TRP A 523 18.15 10.63 -10.81
CA TRP A 523 17.77 9.44 -10.07
C TRP A 523 16.26 9.36 -9.89
N ILE A 524 15.67 8.19 -10.18
CA ILE A 524 14.27 7.88 -9.84
C ILE A 524 14.29 6.62 -8.94
N PRO A 525 14.54 6.77 -7.62
CA PRO A 525 14.72 5.65 -6.70
C PRO A 525 13.43 4.84 -6.51
N HIS A 526 13.52 3.69 -5.81
CA HIS A 526 12.38 2.86 -5.44
C HIS A 526 12.60 2.22 -4.06
N GLY A 527 11.61 2.29 -3.17
CA GLY A 527 11.70 1.74 -1.81
C GLY A 527 12.76 2.46 -0.98
N PHE A 528 13.59 1.72 -0.23
CA PHE A 528 14.63 2.34 0.63
C PHE A 528 15.65 3.14 -0.16
N LEU A 529 15.77 2.91 -1.48
CA LEU A 529 16.70 3.68 -2.31
C LEU A 529 16.40 5.18 -2.30
N HIS A 530 15.17 5.59 -1.95
CA HIS A 530 14.83 7.02 -1.74
C HIS A 530 15.61 7.67 -0.60
N ARG A 531 16.17 6.89 0.33
CA ARG A 531 16.95 7.38 1.47
C ARG A 531 18.46 7.18 1.29
N LEU A 532 18.88 6.61 0.16
CA LEU A 532 20.30 6.43 -0.10
C LEU A 532 20.89 7.68 -0.76
N PRO A 533 22.07 8.14 -0.33
CA PRO A 533 22.82 9.17 -1.04
C PRO A 533 23.50 8.53 -2.26
N LEU A 534 22.72 8.17 -3.29
CA LEU A 534 23.23 7.48 -4.49
C LEU A 534 24.37 8.25 -5.18
N HIS A 535 24.35 9.58 -5.09
CA HIS A 535 25.42 10.46 -5.59
C HIS A 535 26.74 10.28 -4.82
N ALA A 536 26.69 9.84 -3.56
CA ALA A 536 27.85 9.61 -2.71
C ALA A 536 28.34 8.16 -2.74
N ALA A 537 27.93 7.34 -3.73
CA ALA A 537 28.42 5.97 -3.86
C ALA A 537 29.95 5.96 -3.99
N ILE A 538 30.61 4.99 -3.34
CA ILE A 538 32.08 4.83 -3.35
C ILE A 538 32.43 3.55 -4.11
N ARG A 539 33.31 3.65 -5.13
CA ARG A 539 33.66 2.52 -6.01
C ARG A 539 34.35 1.37 -5.28
N ASP A 540 35.44 1.67 -4.58
CA ASP A 540 36.20 0.70 -3.79
C ASP A 540 37.06 1.39 -2.72
N GLU A 541 37.57 0.61 -1.77
CA GLU A 541 38.38 1.11 -0.64
C GLU A 541 39.76 1.64 -1.07
N ALA A 542 40.28 1.19 -2.22
CA ALA A 542 41.62 1.53 -2.65
C ALA A 542 41.68 2.91 -3.30
N THR A 543 40.66 3.25 -4.09
CA THR A 543 40.55 4.52 -4.79
C THR A 543 39.79 5.57 -3.99
N ASN A 544 38.81 5.16 -3.17
CA ASN A 544 37.79 6.04 -2.59
C ASN A 544 37.23 7.03 -3.64
N GLU A 545 37.09 6.57 -4.89
CA GLU A 545 36.44 7.31 -5.96
C GLU A 545 34.94 7.41 -5.63
N ILE A 546 34.43 8.64 -5.56
CA ILE A 546 33.04 8.94 -5.21
C ILE A 546 32.32 9.37 -6.48
N PHE A 547 31.11 8.85 -6.66
CA PHE A 547 30.31 9.10 -7.87
C PHE A 547 30.08 10.59 -8.14
N LEU A 548 29.85 11.41 -7.10
CA LEU A 548 29.60 12.85 -7.24
C LEU A 548 30.78 13.61 -7.86
N GLU A 549 32.01 13.10 -7.77
CA GLU A 549 33.19 13.78 -8.32
C GLU A 549 33.10 13.96 -9.84
N ASN A 550 32.44 13.01 -10.50
CA ASN A 550 32.32 12.98 -11.96
C ASN A 550 30.94 13.41 -12.46
N HIS A 551 29.92 13.46 -11.59
CA HIS A 551 28.52 13.55 -12.03
C HIS A 551 27.66 14.42 -11.12
N ALA A 552 27.16 15.52 -11.67
CA ALA A 552 26.07 16.27 -11.05
C ALA A 552 24.80 15.42 -10.92
N SER A 553 24.08 15.54 -9.80
CA SER A 553 22.95 14.66 -9.48
C SER A 553 21.66 15.41 -9.15
N ARG A 554 20.53 14.89 -9.65
CA ARG A 554 19.16 15.28 -9.24
C ARG A 554 18.34 14.05 -8.91
N TYR A 555 17.28 14.24 -8.16
CA TYR A 555 16.37 13.18 -7.74
C TYR A 555 14.93 13.54 -8.09
N LEU A 556 14.15 12.51 -8.42
CA LEU A 556 12.70 12.60 -8.49
C LEU A 556 12.06 11.47 -7.70
N PRO A 557 11.00 11.78 -6.94
CA PRO A 557 10.17 10.76 -6.29
C PRO A 557 9.60 9.75 -7.30
N ALA A 558 9.10 10.26 -8.43
CA ALA A 558 8.56 9.52 -9.55
C ALA A 558 8.73 10.37 -10.81
N TRP A 559 8.94 9.74 -11.96
CA TRP A 559 8.98 10.40 -13.26
C TRP A 559 7.64 11.08 -13.60
N SER A 560 6.54 10.46 -13.20
CA SER A 560 5.19 10.99 -13.40
C SER A 560 4.86 12.25 -12.58
N ILE A 561 5.74 12.69 -11.65
CA ILE A 561 5.56 13.95 -10.90
C ILE A 561 5.79 15.19 -11.77
N LEU A 562 6.51 15.01 -12.87
CA LEU A 562 6.81 16.04 -13.84
C LEU A 562 5.52 16.57 -14.44
N ASN A 563 5.39 17.89 -14.53
CA ASN A 563 4.33 18.53 -15.28
C ASN A 563 4.92 19.11 -16.56
N SER A 564 4.31 18.83 -17.70
CA SER A 564 4.71 19.34 -19.03
C SER A 564 4.47 20.84 -19.22
N ALA A 565 3.83 21.52 -18.27
CA ALA A 565 3.60 22.96 -18.34
C ALA A 565 4.92 23.74 -18.25
N SER A 566 5.16 24.65 -19.19
CA SER A 566 6.25 25.62 -19.10
C SER A 566 6.04 26.50 -17.86
N ALA A 567 6.80 26.25 -16.80
CA ALA A 567 6.76 27.07 -15.61
C ALA A 567 7.45 28.41 -15.87
N ARG A 568 6.79 29.51 -15.50
CA ARG A 568 7.42 30.83 -15.47
C ARG A 568 7.93 31.07 -14.07
N ARG A 569 9.25 31.15 -13.92
CA ARG A 569 9.90 31.54 -12.67
C ARG A 569 9.46 32.96 -12.29
N GLY A 570 9.10 33.16 -11.02
CA GLY A 570 8.93 34.50 -10.48
C GLY A 570 10.24 35.29 -10.56
N LYS A 571 10.18 36.62 -10.40
CA LYS A 571 11.39 37.45 -10.33
C LYS A 571 11.88 37.60 -8.89
N ASP A 572 10.95 37.61 -7.94
CA ASP A 572 11.25 37.93 -6.55
C ASP A 572 11.94 36.77 -5.81
N SER A 573 12.85 37.12 -4.90
CA SER A 573 13.54 36.22 -3.98
C SER A 573 13.01 36.47 -2.57
N TYR A 574 12.50 35.43 -1.91
CA TYR A 574 12.00 35.52 -0.54
C TYR A 574 12.76 34.59 0.40
N MET A 575 13.06 35.08 1.60
CA MET A 575 13.62 34.28 2.69
C MET A 575 12.77 34.39 3.94
N ILE A 576 12.53 33.25 4.57
CA ILE A 576 11.99 33.19 5.93
C ILE A 576 12.92 32.37 6.81
N LYS A 577 13.10 32.81 8.05
CA LYS A 577 13.95 32.12 9.02
C LYS A 577 13.31 31.99 10.39
N ARG A 578 13.60 30.88 11.07
CA ARG A 578 13.28 30.69 12.49
C ARG A 578 14.46 30.00 13.17
N PHE A 579 15.39 30.81 13.64
CA PHE A 579 16.44 30.44 14.58
C PHE A 579 16.51 31.51 15.66
N ARG A 580 16.61 31.10 16.92
CA ARG A 580 16.77 32.06 18.02
C ARG A 580 18.26 32.31 18.22
N ALA A 581 18.62 33.54 18.56
CA ALA A 581 20.02 33.88 18.89
C ALA A 581 20.56 33.04 20.06
N GLU A 582 19.68 32.47 20.88
CA GLU A 582 20.00 31.58 22.00
C GLU A 582 20.36 30.15 21.56
N ASP A 583 19.96 29.75 20.34
CA ASP A 583 20.15 28.40 19.82
C ASP A 583 21.61 28.17 19.35
N TYR A 584 22.41 29.24 19.18
CA TYR A 584 23.74 29.18 18.56
C TYR A 584 24.76 30.12 19.19
N GLU A 585 26.03 29.68 19.21
CA GLU A 585 27.17 30.52 19.63
C GLU A 585 27.56 31.57 18.57
N LYS A 586 27.14 31.38 17.32
CA LYS A 586 27.34 32.29 16.18
C LYS A 586 26.00 32.57 15.52
N GLU A 587 25.88 33.72 14.86
CA GLU A 587 24.68 34.03 14.07
C GLU A 587 24.51 32.97 12.97
N PRO A 588 23.42 32.20 12.98
CA PRO A 588 23.19 31.15 12.00
C PRO A 588 22.81 31.80 10.66
N PHE A 589 23.32 31.25 9.55
CA PHE A 589 23.01 31.71 8.20
C PHE A 589 23.49 33.13 7.83
N SER A 590 24.62 33.59 8.38
CA SER A 590 25.13 34.94 8.13
C SER A 590 25.42 35.22 6.66
N GLU A 591 25.91 34.23 5.89
CA GLU A 591 26.25 34.44 4.49
C GLU A 591 25.01 34.65 3.62
N LEU A 592 23.95 33.86 3.85
CA LEU A 592 22.65 34.05 3.19
C LEU A 592 21.94 35.34 3.63
N GLU A 593 22.14 35.77 4.87
CA GLU A 593 21.53 37.01 5.39
C GLU A 593 22.12 38.28 4.77
N ASP A 594 23.38 38.24 4.35
CA ASP A 594 24.03 39.34 3.66
C ASP A 594 23.56 39.52 2.20
N MET A 595 22.73 38.59 1.69
CA MET A 595 22.19 38.65 0.33
C MET A 595 20.94 39.56 0.22
N GLU A 596 20.65 40.06 -0.99
CA GLU A 596 19.47 40.89 -1.24
C GLU A 596 18.18 40.04 -1.34
N TRP A 597 17.22 40.29 -0.44
CA TRP A 597 15.90 39.63 -0.39
C TRP A 597 14.75 40.65 -0.56
N ASP A 598 13.67 40.26 -1.25
CA ASP A 598 12.53 41.13 -1.58
C ASP A 598 11.48 41.26 -0.46
N ASN A 599 11.79 40.80 0.75
CA ASN A 599 10.87 40.85 1.89
C ASN A 599 11.58 41.35 3.15
N GLU A 600 10.90 42.06 4.05
CA GLU A 600 11.47 42.52 5.33
C GLU A 600 11.41 41.42 6.41
N GLU A 601 10.58 40.40 6.22
CA GLU A 601 10.34 39.32 7.18
C GLU A 601 11.56 38.41 7.41
N HIS A 602 12.62 38.52 6.61
CA HIS A 602 13.87 37.82 6.84
C HIS A 602 14.60 38.29 8.12
N GLU A 603 14.27 39.47 8.64
CA GLU A 603 14.83 40.01 9.90
C GLU A 603 14.06 39.54 11.16
N LYS A 604 12.92 38.86 11.00
CA LYS A 604 12.03 38.45 12.10
C LYS A 604 11.90 36.93 12.16
N LEU A 605 11.49 36.42 13.32
CA LEU A 605 11.14 35.01 13.45
C LEU A 605 9.88 34.71 12.64
N ALA A 606 10.02 33.86 11.62
CA ALA A 606 8.96 33.51 10.71
C ALA A 606 7.86 32.67 11.38
N THR A 607 6.62 32.94 10.99
CA THR A 607 5.41 32.27 11.45
C THR A 607 4.82 31.36 10.36
N PRO A 608 3.88 30.45 10.70
CA PRO A 608 3.12 29.67 9.72
C PRO A 608 2.41 30.50 8.63
N ASP A 609 2.01 31.74 8.94
CA ASP A 609 1.32 32.60 7.98
C ASP A 609 2.30 33.24 6.98
N ASP A 610 3.54 33.51 7.39
CA ASP A 610 4.61 34.00 6.49
C ASP A 610 4.93 32.97 5.41
N LEU A 611 5.13 31.70 5.79
CA LEU A 611 5.35 30.60 4.84
C LEU A 611 4.22 30.54 3.80
N LYS A 612 2.96 30.54 4.26
CA LYS A 612 1.79 30.51 3.37
C LYS A 612 1.74 31.73 2.46
N HIS A 613 1.98 32.91 3.01
CA HIS A 613 1.96 34.18 2.27
C HIS A 613 2.96 34.16 1.11
N PHE A 614 4.22 33.81 1.37
CA PHE A 614 5.25 33.77 0.32
C PHE A 614 5.04 32.63 -0.69
N MET A 615 4.55 31.46 -0.24
CA MET A 615 4.15 30.39 -1.17
C MET A 615 3.07 30.83 -2.17
N ALA A 616 2.20 31.78 -1.82
CA ALA A 616 1.16 32.28 -2.72
C ALA A 616 1.67 33.33 -3.73
N LYS A 617 2.83 33.94 -3.48
CA LYS A 617 3.41 34.99 -4.35
C LYS A 617 4.12 34.46 -5.59
N ASN A 618 4.39 33.16 -5.66
CA ASN A 618 5.18 32.54 -6.74
C ASN A 618 6.58 33.15 -6.91
N PRO A 619 7.43 33.08 -5.87
CA PRO A 619 8.81 33.54 -5.95
C PRO A 619 9.61 32.86 -7.06
N GLY A 620 10.64 33.56 -7.52
CA GLY A 620 11.74 32.95 -8.27
C GLY A 620 12.64 32.09 -7.39
N VAL A 621 12.90 32.54 -6.16
CA VAL A 621 13.68 31.84 -5.13
C VAL A 621 12.94 31.90 -3.80
N PHE A 622 12.85 30.78 -3.09
CA PHE A 622 12.25 30.73 -1.77
C PHE A 622 13.12 29.95 -0.78
N ALA A 623 13.76 30.66 0.14
CA ALA A 623 14.55 30.07 1.21
C ALA A 623 13.72 29.94 2.49
N VAL A 624 13.74 28.74 3.09
CA VAL A 624 13.11 28.44 4.37
C VAL A 624 14.16 27.85 5.29
N LEU A 625 14.59 28.64 6.27
CA LEU A 625 15.69 28.31 7.17
C LEU A 625 15.15 28.09 8.59
N CYS A 626 15.05 26.84 9.04
CA CYS A 626 14.48 26.50 10.35
C CYS A 626 14.83 25.05 10.75
N HIS A 627 14.40 24.60 11.92
CA HIS A 627 14.46 23.17 12.22
C HIS A 627 13.39 22.41 11.42
N GLY A 628 13.80 21.28 10.84
CA GLY A 628 12.90 20.30 10.26
C GLY A 628 12.86 19.04 11.13
N HIS A 629 11.69 18.43 11.22
CA HIS A 629 11.46 17.20 11.96
C HIS A 629 10.75 16.21 11.06
N GLY A 630 11.42 15.11 10.69
CA GLY A 630 10.80 14.04 9.91
C GLY A 630 10.08 13.04 10.81
N ASP A 631 8.83 12.73 10.47
CA ASP A 631 8.06 11.68 11.14
C ASP A 631 8.09 10.40 10.29
N ILE A 632 8.89 9.45 10.74
CA ILE A 632 9.10 8.15 10.07
C ILE A 632 7.82 7.30 10.06
N LEU A 633 6.95 7.45 11.07
CA LEU A 633 5.72 6.65 11.22
C LEU A 633 4.56 7.27 10.44
N ASN A 634 4.44 8.59 10.48
CA ASN A 634 3.44 9.35 9.75
C ASN A 634 4.08 10.56 9.04
N PRO A 635 4.59 10.38 7.82
CA PRO A 635 5.30 11.44 7.09
C PRO A 635 4.47 12.69 6.82
N LEU A 636 3.13 12.61 6.87
CA LEU A 636 2.25 13.78 6.76
C LEU A 636 2.41 14.74 7.94
N LYS A 637 2.93 14.27 9.08
CA LYS A 637 3.22 15.05 10.28
C LYS A 637 4.66 15.54 10.36
N SER A 638 5.52 15.17 9.40
CA SER A 638 6.82 15.83 9.26
C SER A 638 6.61 17.33 9.11
N TRP A 639 7.38 18.16 9.80
CA TRP A 639 7.05 19.58 9.93
C TRP A 639 8.28 20.48 9.99
N LEU A 640 8.04 21.73 9.59
CA LEU A 640 8.96 22.86 9.71
C LEU A 640 8.63 23.64 10.98
N GLU A 641 9.62 23.85 11.83
CA GLU A 641 9.45 24.52 13.11
C GLU A 641 9.50 26.04 12.97
N LEU A 642 8.34 26.69 13.10
CA LEU A 642 8.17 28.14 12.97
C LEU A 642 7.69 28.76 14.30
N GLU A 643 7.72 30.09 14.38
CA GLU A 643 7.28 30.82 15.57
C GLU A 643 5.76 30.79 15.70
N GLY A 644 5.27 30.51 16.91
CA GLY A 644 3.83 30.33 17.16
C GLY A 644 3.25 28.99 16.68
N GLY A 645 4.05 28.09 16.10
CA GLY A 645 3.63 26.72 15.75
C GLY A 645 4.38 26.10 14.57
N GLY A 646 4.11 24.82 14.32
CA GLY A 646 4.69 24.08 13.20
C GLY A 646 3.87 24.13 11.92
N VAL A 647 4.52 23.95 10.76
CA VAL A 647 3.84 23.67 9.50
C VAL A 647 4.21 22.27 9.01
N SER A 648 3.23 21.37 9.02
CA SER A 648 3.43 20.00 8.57
C SER A 648 3.36 19.83 7.05
N VAL A 649 3.83 18.69 6.54
CA VAL A 649 3.60 18.24 5.16
C VAL A 649 2.11 18.29 4.82
N LEU A 650 1.25 17.84 5.75
CA LEU A 650 -0.20 17.90 5.62
C LEU A 650 -0.71 19.33 5.42
N ASP A 651 -0.19 20.30 6.18
CA ASP A 651 -0.57 21.70 6.07
C ASP A 651 -0.14 22.31 4.73
N ILE A 652 1.08 22.02 4.28
CA ILE A 652 1.59 22.43 2.98
C ILE A 652 0.70 21.86 1.88
N LEU A 653 0.40 20.55 1.90
CA LEU A 653 -0.45 19.90 0.90
C LEU A 653 -1.88 20.46 0.87
N ARG A 654 -2.41 20.89 2.02
CA ARG A 654 -3.73 21.53 2.15
C ARG A 654 -3.76 22.97 1.69
N TYR A 655 -2.61 23.64 1.56
CA TYR A 655 -2.59 25.06 1.21
C TYR A 655 -2.89 25.29 -0.28
N GLU A 656 -4.16 25.54 -0.61
CA GLU A 656 -4.66 25.63 -1.99
C GLU A 656 -4.17 26.85 -2.77
N LYS A 657 -3.75 27.91 -2.06
CA LYS A 657 -3.26 29.15 -2.68
C LYS A 657 -1.77 29.10 -3.02
N ALA A 658 -1.06 28.05 -2.61
CA ALA A 658 0.32 27.84 -3.00
C ALA A 658 0.46 27.84 -4.52
N ASN A 659 1.42 28.61 -5.01
CA ASN A 659 1.85 28.60 -6.39
C ASN A 659 3.36 28.73 -6.40
N LEU A 660 4.05 27.61 -6.60
CA LEU A 660 5.52 27.57 -6.65
C LEU A 660 6.00 27.22 -8.05
N SER A 661 5.19 27.51 -9.06
CA SER A 661 5.48 27.17 -10.45
C SER A 661 6.79 27.80 -10.90
N GLY A 662 7.85 26.99 -11.03
CA GLY A 662 9.15 27.49 -11.48
C GLY A 662 10.03 28.03 -10.34
N THR A 663 9.57 27.96 -9.09
CA THR A 663 10.32 28.39 -7.92
C THR A 663 11.47 27.42 -7.61
N ARG A 664 12.65 27.97 -7.32
CA ARG A 664 13.75 27.27 -6.63
C ARG A 664 13.52 27.37 -5.13
N VAL A 665 13.40 26.25 -4.45
CA VAL A 665 13.19 26.22 -2.99
C VAL A 665 14.47 25.74 -2.31
N LEU A 666 14.94 26.50 -1.31
CA LEU A 666 16.06 26.09 -0.45
C LEU A 666 15.51 25.77 0.94
N LEU A 667 15.59 24.50 1.34
CA LEU A 667 15.14 24.05 2.65
C LEU A 667 16.36 23.88 3.57
N GLY A 668 16.68 24.92 4.33
CA GLY A 668 17.69 24.89 5.38
C GLY A 668 17.14 24.24 6.63
N ALA A 669 16.64 23.01 6.49
CA ALA A 669 15.93 22.26 7.52
C ALA A 669 16.37 20.80 7.53
N CYS A 670 16.69 20.30 8.73
CA CYS A 670 17.04 18.90 8.96
C CYS A 670 15.92 17.96 8.50
N GLU A 671 16.28 16.77 7.98
CA GLU A 671 15.33 15.70 7.63
C GLU A 671 14.21 16.14 6.64
N ALA A 672 14.37 17.28 5.95
CA ALA A 672 13.34 17.85 5.10
C ALA A 672 12.98 16.95 3.90
N ASP A 673 13.90 16.08 3.49
CA ASP A 673 13.65 15.08 2.46
C ASP A 673 13.68 13.62 2.96
N MET A 674 13.43 13.42 4.25
CA MET A 674 13.30 12.08 4.82
C MET A 674 11.94 11.45 4.45
N ALA A 675 11.91 10.60 3.40
CA ALA A 675 10.77 9.74 3.07
C ALA A 675 10.54 8.66 4.16
N PRO A 676 9.37 7.99 4.33
CA PRO A 676 9.16 6.90 5.29
C PRO A 676 10.03 5.64 5.03
N PRO A 677 10.19 4.73 6.03
CA PRO A 677 10.91 3.47 5.85
C PRO A 677 10.06 2.43 5.09
N VAL A 678 10.74 1.40 4.57
CA VAL A 678 10.26 0.42 3.56
C VAL A 678 9.14 -0.53 3.98
N GLU A 679 8.62 -0.40 5.20
CA GLU A 679 7.59 -1.32 5.69
C GLU A 679 6.23 -1.15 4.99
N TYR A 680 6.08 -0.07 4.22
CA TYR A 680 4.87 0.20 3.46
C TYR A 680 4.90 -0.52 2.12
N ALA A 681 3.75 -1.09 1.77
CA ALA A 681 3.59 -1.76 0.50
C ALA A 681 3.91 -0.81 -0.66
N ILE A 682 3.29 0.38 -0.68
CA ILE A 682 3.48 1.37 -1.74
C ILE A 682 4.80 2.11 -1.51
N ASP A 683 5.54 2.34 -2.60
CA ASP A 683 6.71 3.21 -2.61
C ASP A 683 6.28 4.69 -2.49
N GLU A 684 5.99 5.10 -1.26
CA GLU A 684 5.48 6.44 -0.97
C GLU A 684 6.63 7.36 -0.57
N HIS A 685 7.05 8.19 -1.50
CA HIS A 685 7.91 9.30 -1.17
C HIS A 685 7.05 10.50 -0.75
N VAL A 686 6.82 10.63 0.56
CA VAL A 686 6.14 11.75 1.20
C VAL A 686 7.14 12.44 2.11
N SER A 687 7.55 13.66 1.75
CA SER A 687 8.51 14.50 2.45
C SER A 687 8.12 15.98 2.31
N LEU A 688 8.78 16.89 3.03
CA LEU A 688 8.57 18.33 2.85
C LEU A 688 8.93 18.71 1.41
N SER A 689 10.07 18.24 0.89
CA SER A 689 10.48 18.48 -0.50
C SER A 689 9.44 18.02 -1.52
N ALA A 690 8.88 16.82 -1.35
CA ALA A 690 7.82 16.32 -2.24
C ALA A 690 6.53 17.15 -2.12
N ALA A 691 6.22 17.72 -0.95
CA ALA A 691 5.09 18.61 -0.76
C ALA A 691 5.25 19.92 -1.55
N PHE A 692 6.45 20.53 -1.50
CA PHE A 692 6.80 21.71 -2.32
C PHE A 692 6.76 21.39 -3.82
N LEU A 693 7.34 20.26 -4.25
CA LEU A 693 7.25 19.80 -5.65
C LEU A 693 5.80 19.58 -6.11
N SER A 694 4.91 19.09 -5.24
CA SER A 694 3.48 18.93 -5.57
C SER A 694 2.80 20.26 -5.92
N HIS A 695 3.36 21.37 -5.43
CA HIS A 695 2.94 22.75 -5.73
C HIS A 695 3.72 23.38 -6.89
N LYS A 696 4.35 22.53 -7.71
CA LYS A 696 5.06 22.87 -8.95
C LYS A 696 6.37 23.63 -8.76
N ALA A 697 6.98 23.56 -7.58
CA ALA A 697 8.39 23.92 -7.42
C ALA A 697 9.22 23.23 -8.51
N GLN A 698 10.13 23.97 -9.13
CA GLN A 698 10.99 23.43 -10.18
C GLN A 698 12.04 22.49 -9.58
N GLU A 699 12.63 22.96 -8.50
CA GLU A 699 13.67 22.26 -7.77
C GLU A 699 13.62 22.64 -6.29
N VAL A 700 13.95 21.68 -5.45
CA VAL A 700 14.05 21.82 -4.00
C VAL A 700 15.38 21.24 -3.57
N ILE A 701 16.24 22.04 -2.95
CA ILE A 701 17.42 21.53 -2.25
C ILE A 701 17.08 21.33 -0.78
N ALA A 702 17.46 20.17 -0.24
CA ALA A 702 17.13 19.76 1.12
C ALA A 702 18.11 18.70 1.64
N GLY A 703 18.18 18.57 2.96
CA GLY A 703 18.91 17.50 3.64
C GLY A 703 18.09 16.23 3.82
N LEU A 704 18.72 15.07 3.58
CA LEU A 704 18.16 13.74 3.88
C LEU A 704 18.05 13.45 5.38
N TRP A 705 18.99 13.95 6.17
CA TRP A 705 19.06 13.81 7.63
C TRP A 705 19.48 15.15 8.26
N GLU A 706 19.96 15.12 9.51
CA GLU A 706 20.50 16.31 10.17
C GLU A 706 21.71 16.90 9.45
N ILE A 707 21.57 18.16 9.05
CA ILE A 707 22.63 18.97 8.46
C ILE A 707 23.22 19.91 9.52
N ASN A 708 24.46 20.33 9.34
CA ASN A 708 25.07 21.38 10.15
C ASN A 708 24.85 22.72 9.44
N ILE A 709 24.62 23.76 10.24
CA ILE A 709 24.13 25.07 9.78
C ILE A 709 25.22 25.82 9.05
N GLY A 710 26.47 25.73 9.49
CA GLY A 710 27.58 26.40 8.80
C GLY A 710 27.72 25.90 7.36
N GLU A 711 27.71 24.58 7.17
CA GLU A 711 27.79 23.95 5.84
C GLU A 711 26.54 24.22 5.01
N ALA A 712 25.36 24.31 5.63
CA ALA A 712 24.13 24.67 4.93
C ALA A 712 24.12 26.14 4.46
N ASP A 713 24.64 27.05 5.29
CA ASP A 713 24.79 28.47 4.96
C ASP A 713 25.74 28.66 3.78
N GLU A 714 26.95 28.13 3.91
CA GLU A 714 28.00 28.17 2.89
C GLU A 714 27.49 27.57 1.56
N CYS A 715 26.92 26.36 1.62
CA CYS A 715 26.37 25.70 0.44
C CYS A 715 25.30 26.55 -0.26
N TYR A 716 24.34 27.10 0.50
CA TYR A 716 23.23 27.82 -0.09
C TYR A 716 23.63 29.19 -0.62
N ALA A 717 24.54 29.89 0.06
CA ALA A 717 25.09 31.16 -0.40
C ALA A 717 25.83 30.99 -1.74
N GLU A 718 26.62 29.92 -1.88
CA GLU A 718 27.36 29.63 -3.12
C GLU A 718 26.45 29.29 -4.31
N ILE A 719 25.38 28.52 -4.07
CA ILE A 719 24.55 28.00 -5.16
C ILE A 719 23.32 28.88 -5.50
N LEU A 720 23.01 29.94 -4.74
CA LEU A 720 21.74 30.67 -4.89
C LEU A 720 21.56 31.29 -6.28
N ASP A 721 22.62 31.96 -6.77
CA ASP A 721 22.61 32.77 -7.99
C ASP A 721 23.00 32.01 -9.26
N CYS A 722 23.23 30.71 -9.13
CA CYS A 722 23.68 29.91 -10.26
C CYS A 722 22.55 29.56 -11.23
N SER A 723 22.94 29.39 -12.50
CA SER A 723 22.03 28.94 -13.55
C SER A 723 21.70 27.44 -13.45
N ASP A 724 22.63 26.62 -12.94
CA ASP A 724 22.46 25.18 -12.73
C ASP A 724 22.90 24.72 -11.34
N LEU A 725 21.90 24.62 -10.46
CA LEU A 725 22.05 24.21 -9.06
C LEU A 725 22.79 22.88 -8.90
N SER A 726 22.65 21.97 -9.87
CA SER A 726 23.26 20.63 -9.78
C SER A 726 24.74 20.62 -10.02
N THR A 727 25.25 21.52 -10.87
CA THR A 727 26.67 21.62 -11.14
C THR A 727 27.36 22.26 -9.94
N GLU A 728 26.82 23.38 -9.43
CA GLU A 728 27.41 24.05 -8.27
C GLU A 728 27.35 23.20 -7.00
N LEU A 729 26.22 22.52 -6.72
CA LEU A 729 26.16 21.62 -5.56
C LEU A 729 27.21 20.51 -5.66
N LYS A 730 27.45 19.99 -6.88
CA LYS A 730 28.46 18.96 -7.12
C LYS A 730 29.86 19.53 -6.88
N ASP A 731 30.17 20.71 -7.41
CA ASP A 731 31.48 21.35 -7.23
C ASP A 731 31.74 21.67 -5.75
N TRP A 732 30.78 22.24 -5.03
CA TRP A 732 30.86 22.43 -3.57
C TRP A 732 31.09 21.10 -2.84
N GLN A 733 30.34 20.04 -3.16
CA GLN A 733 30.53 18.72 -2.55
C GLN A 733 31.93 18.12 -2.85
N CYS A 734 32.50 18.39 -4.03
CA CYS A 734 33.85 17.93 -4.39
C CYS A 734 34.92 18.54 -3.50
N ASP A 735 34.86 19.85 -3.27
CA ASP A 735 35.83 20.56 -2.42
C ASP A 735 35.82 20.00 -1.00
N TRP A 736 34.63 19.69 -0.49
CA TRP A 736 34.46 19.07 0.82
C TRP A 736 34.86 17.59 0.86
N VAL A 737 34.79 16.87 -0.27
CA VAL A 737 35.29 15.49 -0.38
C VAL A 737 36.81 15.45 -0.26
N GLU A 738 37.54 16.43 -0.81
CA GLU A 738 39.00 16.54 -0.61
C GLU A 738 39.33 16.70 0.87
N LYS A 739 38.64 17.62 1.56
CA LYS A 739 38.77 17.81 3.00
C LYS A 739 38.45 16.55 3.80
N TRP A 740 37.41 15.81 3.43
CA TRP A 740 37.09 14.54 4.09
C TRP A 740 38.22 13.51 3.97
N ARG A 741 38.88 13.42 2.80
CA ARG A 741 40.03 12.52 2.63
C ARG A 741 41.17 12.91 3.56
N ASP A 742 41.46 14.19 3.68
CA ASP A 742 42.47 14.72 4.60
C ASP A 742 42.11 14.40 6.07
N ASP A 743 40.84 14.58 6.46
CA ASP A 743 40.36 14.29 7.82
C ASP A 743 40.47 12.79 8.17
N VAL A 744 40.14 11.92 7.21
CA VAL A 744 40.26 10.46 7.36
C VAL A 744 41.73 10.04 7.46
N GLU A 745 42.62 10.59 6.64
CA GLU A 745 44.05 10.31 6.71
C GLU A 745 44.65 10.79 8.05
N ALA A 746 44.26 11.98 8.50
CA ALA A 746 44.80 12.59 9.73
C ALA A 746 44.27 11.95 11.02
N SER A 747 42.99 11.57 11.05
CA SER A 747 42.30 11.23 12.30
C SER A 747 41.31 10.06 12.21
N GLY A 748 41.02 9.57 11.01
CA GLY A 748 39.96 8.60 10.77
C GLY A 748 38.54 9.17 10.95
N ASP A 749 38.38 10.50 10.92
CA ASP A 749 37.09 11.15 11.15
C ASP A 749 36.24 11.22 9.87
N ASN A 750 35.06 10.62 9.91
CA ASN A 750 34.08 10.63 8.82
C ASN A 750 33.01 11.73 8.96
N SER A 751 33.19 12.69 9.87
CA SER A 751 32.24 13.79 10.11
C SER A 751 31.98 14.61 8.86
N THR A 752 33.03 14.97 8.13
CA THR A 752 32.95 15.81 6.93
C THR A 752 32.05 15.18 5.86
N PHE A 753 32.28 13.90 5.53
CA PHE A 753 31.44 13.15 4.59
C PHE A 753 29.98 13.05 5.06
N TYR A 754 29.75 12.85 6.36
CA TYR A 754 28.41 12.78 6.94
C TYR A 754 27.64 14.09 6.82
N HIS A 755 28.32 15.24 6.82
CA HIS A 755 27.68 16.55 6.74
C HIS A 755 27.36 17.00 5.30
N ILE A 756 28.11 16.54 4.30
CA ILE A 756 27.93 16.98 2.90
C ILE A 756 27.05 16.06 2.03
N THR A 757 27.01 14.77 2.32
CA THR A 757 26.20 13.78 1.59
C THR A 757 24.67 13.81 1.83
N PRO A 758 24.10 14.48 2.87
CA PRO A 758 22.65 14.61 2.95
C PRO A 758 22.06 15.57 1.91
N PHE A 759 22.84 16.54 1.43
CA PHE A 759 22.36 17.55 0.50
C PHE A 759 22.05 16.92 -0.86
N ARG A 760 20.82 17.11 -1.34
CA ARG A 760 20.43 16.71 -2.69
C ARG A 760 19.37 17.63 -3.26
N ILE A 761 19.29 17.63 -4.59
CA ILE A 761 18.31 18.41 -5.34
C ILE A 761 17.21 17.49 -5.84
N MET A 762 15.98 17.81 -5.44
CA MET A 762 14.76 17.19 -5.92
C MET A 762 14.16 18.05 -7.02
N GLY A 763 14.05 17.54 -8.26
CA GLY A 763 13.51 18.33 -9.36
C GLY A 763 13.96 17.86 -10.74
N PHE A 764 13.39 18.47 -11.78
CA PHE A 764 13.71 18.17 -13.18
C PHE A 764 14.60 19.25 -13.77
N PRO A 765 15.61 18.90 -14.58
CA PRO A 765 16.53 19.86 -15.19
C PRO A 765 15.91 20.63 -16.37
N LEU A 766 14.80 21.34 -16.16
CA LEU A 766 14.21 22.16 -17.22
C LEU A 766 15.08 23.38 -17.52
N LYS A 767 15.37 23.59 -18.81
CA LYS A 767 15.82 24.91 -19.27
C LYS A 767 14.64 25.88 -19.15
N LEU A 768 14.76 26.85 -18.25
CA LEU A 768 13.80 27.94 -18.15
C LEU A 768 13.80 28.69 -19.48
N LYS A 769 12.60 29.03 -19.99
CA LYS A 769 12.50 30.01 -21.06
C LYS A 769 12.81 31.36 -20.41
N GLU A 770 13.97 31.93 -20.73
CA GLU A 770 14.28 33.31 -20.36
C GLU A 770 13.15 34.21 -20.88
N ASN A 771 12.67 35.12 -20.02
CA ASN A 771 11.69 36.12 -20.42
C ASN A 771 12.38 37.10 -21.39
N ASN A 772 12.46 36.74 -22.66
CA ASN A 772 12.80 37.69 -23.73
C ASN A 772 11.64 38.68 -23.88
N GLU A 773 11.59 39.69 -23.00
CA GLU A 773 10.68 40.85 -23.11
C GLU A 773 10.94 41.67 -24.39
N SER A 774 12.00 41.37 -25.15
CA SER A 774 12.35 41.99 -26.43
C SER A 774 11.55 41.49 -27.64
N GLU A 775 11.01 40.25 -27.61
CA GLU A 775 10.28 39.68 -28.76
C GLU A 775 8.77 39.99 -28.75
N ALA A 776 8.22 40.51 -27.64
CA ALA A 776 6.81 40.93 -27.56
C ALA A 776 6.58 42.42 -27.88
N LYS A 777 7.65 43.16 -28.24
CA LYS A 777 7.61 44.58 -28.66
C LYS A 777 8.03 44.81 -30.13
N GLN A 778 8.21 43.75 -30.91
CA GLN A 778 8.29 43.78 -32.38
C GLN A 778 7.04 43.13 -32.95
#